data_AF-A0A5M6DNG9-F1
#
_entry.id   AF-A0A5M6DNG9-F1
#
_cell.length_a   1.000
_cell.length_b   1.000
_cell.length_c   1.000
_cell.angle_alpha   90.00
_cell.angle_beta   90.00
_cell.angle_gamma   90.00
#
_symmetry.space_group_name_H-M   'P 1'
#
loop_
_entity.id
_entity.type
_entity.pdbx_description
1 polymer ?
#
loop_
_entity_poly.entity_id
_entity_poly.type
_entity_poly.pdbx_seq_one_letter_code
_entity_poly.pdbx_strand_id
1 'polypeptide(L)'
;MKKIFINCLCLLLLTGPVVAQTKTDNRTLTTRIADVLAMFPANDAAQLKNNMNEISAMGEPGILGMAKMLVTPEKGDNTKIEYALGGYSYYVSQGNQEALRATAANAYIKALDEVTDPVNKAFIITQLQMVGKDEAVPALTKLLTTEQFCGPAARALVKINSPAAQTALLTALRSAQGNCQLSFVEALGDARAKGAAADISKLATNSNPNLKKVALFALANIGDPASEAVLASEAEKAGLIYHNANATAAYLRWMETMLAAGNKDQVGKAAQTLLSKATQDTQLHTRIAALNYAARVQGDNSMPLLLTAVTDKNQAYRVAALKYAAALKGSGQTQQWLTALKKAEPAAQADIINMLGNQQDAAALPAITKALKSKNPQVKIAAITAAGKIGQQEALPAILKIMRKGDSAVVQAAQSAILTMKGENVVTQVAAALPKMKTAGKTALLEVLGARKATPHINVVLDQTKSKDPVVELAALNALKNMATQEHLPALYPLLASANTPEEVTAVQEGIYNALADVKDKNQQTDIILAQMAQAPADKKTLYYNVLGRIGGKKALQTVAADFKGGDEEIKKAAFAALGRWNDFSAANELINIAQANIGSPYFDQALRAYVRQVSSAKFPGEQKLLLLTKSLDIAQTNEQKNLILREVGRSHTYLSLLTAAKYLDDASLQQTAATAVSNIALGNKEIFGNDVREYLNKAMNVMRGQEVEYTKANIRKHLDEMPKDAGFVSLFNGKDLTGWKGLVADPIKRSKMDAKTLATAQEKADEQMRQDWAVKNGEIMFVGKGYDNLTSIKKYGDFEMLIDWKIYDDGKGEGDAGVYLRGTPQVQMWDTSRVKVGAQVGSGGLYNNKVHPSKPLKVADNQLGEWNNFRILMQGDRVTVYLNGELVTDNVILENYWDRNMPIFPEEQIELQAHGSPVGYRNIYIREIPRPKPFVLSAAEKKEGYKVLFDGTNMHEWMGNTTDYTIADGNMVVDPKPGSRGNLYSKDQYSDFVFRFEFKLTPGANNGLGIRAPLEGDAAYTGIELQILDNDADIYKSLEKYQYHGSAYGVLAAKRGYLKPVGEWNYQEVIVKGPKIKVILNGTTILDGDLTEARKNGTLDKKDHPGIHRNTGHIGFLGHGSKLAFRNMRIKDLSKDSNNNLKAQR
;
A
#
# COMPACT_ATOMS: atom_id res chain seq x y z
N MET A 1 -15.24 81.71 18.30
CA MET A 1 -16.12 81.24 19.39
C MET A 1 -17.42 80.71 18.80
N LYS A 2 -17.86 79.52 19.25
CA LYS A 2 -19.16 78.89 18.99
C LYS A 2 -19.56 78.69 17.51
N LYS A 3 -18.98 77.68 16.85
CA LYS A 3 -19.64 76.87 15.79
C LYS A 3 -18.84 75.62 15.37
N ILE A 4 -18.09 75.03 16.30
CA ILE A 4 -17.60 73.63 16.23
C ILE A 4 -18.31 72.84 17.34
N PHE A 5 -19.65 72.90 17.34
CA PHE A 5 -20.49 72.25 18.37
C PHE A 5 -21.66 71.47 17.76
N ILE A 6 -21.69 71.31 16.43
CA ILE A 6 -22.76 70.55 15.73
C ILE A 6 -22.22 69.27 15.06
N ASN A 7 -20.91 69.11 14.91
CA ASN A 7 -20.31 67.85 14.41
C ASN A 7 -19.78 66.91 15.52
N CYS A 8 -19.91 67.28 16.79
CA CYS A 8 -19.54 66.42 17.94
C CYS A 8 -20.75 65.78 18.66
N LEU A 9 -21.98 65.99 18.20
CA LEU A 9 -23.19 65.41 18.82
C LEU A 9 -23.78 64.21 18.05
N CYS A 10 -23.22 63.83 16.89
CA CYS A 10 -23.58 62.60 16.16
C CYS A 10 -22.59 61.44 16.37
N LEU A 11 -21.58 61.60 17.24
CA LEU A 11 -20.56 60.58 17.53
C LEU A 11 -20.50 60.18 19.02
N LEU A 12 -21.45 60.64 19.85
CA LEU A 12 -21.47 60.41 21.31
C LEU A 12 -22.76 59.78 21.84
N LEU A 13 -23.64 59.30 20.98
CA LEU A 13 -24.72 58.38 21.37
C LEU A 13 -24.53 57.10 20.57
N LEU A 14 -23.90 56.10 21.21
CA LEU A 14 -24.01 54.64 20.97
C LEU A 14 -22.79 53.85 21.50
N THR A 15 -21.99 54.39 22.45
CA THR A 15 -21.14 53.55 23.30
C THR A 15 -21.92 53.10 24.55
N GLY A 16 -23.03 52.40 24.32
CA GLY A 16 -23.54 51.43 25.28
C GLY A 16 -22.92 50.07 24.93
N PRO A 17 -22.63 49.18 25.90
CA PRO A 17 -22.09 47.88 25.57
C PRO A 17 -23.14 47.14 24.73
N VAL A 18 -22.86 46.91 23.45
CA VAL A 18 -23.61 45.92 22.67
C VAL A 18 -23.17 44.57 23.22
N VAL A 19 -23.92 44.13 24.23
CA VAL A 19 -23.99 42.72 24.62
C VAL A 19 -24.50 42.00 23.37
N ALA A 20 -23.59 41.37 22.62
CA ALA A 20 -23.97 40.47 21.55
C ALA A 20 -24.86 39.39 22.16
N GLN A 21 -26.12 39.37 21.78
CA GLN A 21 -27.03 38.26 22.08
C GLN A 21 -26.45 37.00 21.44
N THR A 22 -25.78 36.18 22.27
CA THR A 22 -25.50 34.78 21.98
C THR A 22 -26.81 34.10 21.58
N LYS A 23 -26.88 33.52 20.38
CA LYS A 23 -27.86 32.46 20.11
C LYS A 23 -27.66 31.40 21.18
N THR A 24 -28.58 31.31 22.13
CA THR A 24 -28.56 30.28 23.17
C THR A 24 -28.79 28.94 22.48
N ASP A 25 -27.74 28.13 22.39
CA ASP A 25 -27.86 26.70 22.14
C ASP A 25 -28.69 26.12 23.30
N ASN A 26 -29.93 25.73 23.01
CA ASN A 26 -30.89 25.24 24.01
C ASN A 26 -30.62 23.78 24.42
N ARG A 27 -29.60 23.11 23.85
CA ARG A 27 -29.21 21.76 24.25
C ARG A 27 -28.50 21.81 25.59
N THR A 28 -28.78 20.82 26.43
CA THR A 28 -28.02 20.65 27.68
C THR A 28 -26.56 20.34 27.36
N LEU A 29 -25.63 20.73 28.25
CA LEU A 29 -24.21 20.47 28.07
C LEU A 29 -23.91 18.98 27.85
N THR A 30 -24.61 18.10 28.56
CA THR A 30 -24.51 16.64 28.41
C THR A 30 -24.91 16.18 27.01
N THR A 31 -25.98 16.75 26.46
CA THR A 31 -26.41 16.47 25.08
C THR A 31 -25.34 16.94 24.09
N ARG A 32 -24.80 18.16 24.26
CA ARG A 32 -23.73 18.71 23.40
C ARG A 32 -22.44 17.87 23.43
N ILE A 33 -22.12 17.31 24.61
CA ILE A 33 -20.98 16.40 24.76
C ILE A 33 -21.21 15.07 24.05
N ALA A 34 -22.33 14.40 24.32
CA ALA A 34 -22.67 13.14 23.65
C ALA A 34 -22.69 13.33 22.13
N ASP A 35 -23.24 14.47 21.71
CA ASP A 35 -23.32 14.89 20.34
C ASP A 35 -21.93 14.97 19.68
N VAL A 36 -21.00 15.74 20.26
CA VAL A 36 -19.67 15.88 19.68
C VAL A 36 -18.86 14.58 19.72
N LEU A 37 -19.05 13.74 20.75
CA LEU A 37 -18.37 12.44 20.88
C LEU A 37 -18.82 11.43 19.82
N ALA A 38 -20.09 11.48 19.40
CA ALA A 38 -20.60 10.63 18.32
C ALA A 38 -19.94 10.94 16.98
N MET A 39 -19.35 12.13 16.83
CA MET A 39 -18.64 12.58 15.63
C MET A 39 -17.18 12.13 15.55
N PHE A 40 -16.68 11.35 16.50
CA PHE A 40 -15.32 10.81 16.51
C PHE A 40 -15.28 9.28 16.29
N PRO A 41 -14.26 8.75 15.57
CA PRO A 41 -13.19 9.47 14.89
C PRO A 41 -13.67 10.25 13.65
N ALA A 42 -12.99 11.35 13.34
CA ALA A 42 -13.34 12.18 12.19
C ALA A 42 -13.02 11.46 10.86
N ASN A 43 -13.92 11.52 9.87
CA ASN A 43 -13.76 10.86 8.56
C ASN A 43 -12.85 11.63 7.59
N ASP A 44 -12.70 12.95 7.80
CA ASP A 44 -11.77 13.80 7.06
C ASP A 44 -11.34 15.03 7.88
N ALA A 45 -10.44 15.85 7.30
CA ALA A 45 -9.85 17.03 7.95
C ALA A 45 -10.87 18.14 8.25
N ALA A 46 -11.99 18.22 7.51
CA ALA A 46 -13.03 19.20 7.77
C ALA A 46 -13.82 18.88 9.05
N GLN A 47 -14.15 17.60 9.37
CA GLN A 47 -14.83 17.25 10.66
C GLN A 47 -13.91 17.58 11.75
N LEU A 48 -12.66 17.17 11.57
CA LEU A 48 -11.73 17.29 12.64
C LEU A 48 -11.73 18.75 13.07
N LYS A 49 -11.72 19.68 12.11
CA LYS A 49 -11.86 21.13 12.36
C LYS A 49 -13.21 21.53 12.98
N ASN A 50 -14.33 20.99 12.52
CA ASN A 50 -15.68 21.33 13.02
C ASN A 50 -15.93 20.81 14.43
N ASN A 51 -15.63 19.53 14.66
CA ASN A 51 -15.71 18.88 15.95
C ASN A 51 -14.87 19.66 16.97
N MET A 52 -13.67 20.11 16.58
CA MET A 52 -12.87 20.95 17.48
C MET A 52 -13.48 22.32 17.74
N ASN A 53 -14.18 22.93 16.77
CA ASN A 53 -14.90 24.17 17.02
C ASN A 53 -16.14 23.98 17.89
N GLU A 54 -16.82 22.84 17.80
CA GLU A 54 -17.89 22.47 18.72
C GLU A 54 -17.39 22.26 20.15
N ILE A 55 -16.27 21.53 20.31
CA ILE A 55 -15.61 21.42 21.62
C ILE A 55 -15.21 22.81 22.15
N SER A 56 -14.69 23.69 21.28
CA SER A 56 -14.36 25.08 21.63
C SER A 56 -15.58 25.88 22.08
N ALA A 57 -16.72 25.71 21.41
CA ALA A 57 -17.97 26.41 21.70
C ALA A 57 -18.66 25.91 22.98
N MET A 58 -18.37 24.68 23.43
CA MET A 58 -18.79 24.23 24.77
C MET A 58 -17.92 24.80 25.89
N GLY A 59 -16.72 25.27 25.54
CA GLY A 59 -15.76 25.84 26.47
C GLY A 59 -15.35 24.86 27.57
N GLU A 60 -14.85 25.42 28.67
CA GLU A 60 -14.33 24.66 29.79
C GLU A 60 -15.31 23.61 30.36
N PRO A 61 -16.61 23.92 30.54
CA PRO A 61 -17.57 22.94 31.05
C PRO A 61 -17.73 21.71 30.14
N GLY A 62 -17.66 21.88 28.82
CA GLY A 62 -17.79 20.77 27.87
C GLY A 62 -16.62 19.81 27.91
N ILE A 63 -15.42 20.38 27.98
CA ILE A 63 -14.17 19.61 28.05
C ILE A 63 -14.08 18.86 29.38
N LEU A 64 -14.42 19.53 30.49
CA LEU A 64 -14.50 18.90 31.80
C LEU A 64 -15.58 17.80 31.83
N GLY A 65 -16.75 18.06 31.25
CA GLY A 65 -17.83 17.09 31.17
C GLY A 65 -17.43 15.83 30.38
N MET A 66 -16.72 15.98 29.25
CA MET A 66 -16.15 14.85 28.51
C MET A 66 -15.13 14.06 29.35
N ALA A 67 -14.23 14.75 30.03
CA ALA A 67 -13.23 14.10 30.88
C ALA A 67 -13.88 13.29 32.02
N LYS A 68 -14.98 13.78 32.59
CA LYS A 68 -15.75 13.08 33.63
C LYS A 68 -16.49 11.83 33.14
N MET A 69 -16.66 11.68 31.83
CA MET A 69 -17.29 10.50 31.23
C MET A 69 -16.31 9.34 31.05
N LEU A 70 -15.01 9.54 31.27
CA LEU A 70 -14.02 8.47 31.22
C LEU A 70 -14.34 7.41 32.29
N VAL A 71 -14.48 6.16 31.86
CA VAL A 71 -14.74 5.00 32.73
C VAL A 71 -13.49 4.13 32.85
N THR A 72 -13.43 3.24 33.85
CA THR A 72 -12.31 2.30 33.98
C THR A 72 -12.31 1.32 32.79
N PRO A 73 -11.16 0.79 32.33
CA PRO A 73 -11.08 -0.10 31.17
C PRO A 73 -12.02 -1.33 31.22
N GLU A 74 -12.33 -1.80 32.42
CA GLU A 74 -13.25 -2.94 32.66
C GLU A 74 -14.74 -2.58 32.52
N LYS A 75 -15.09 -1.28 32.56
CA LYS A 75 -16.47 -0.77 32.65
C LYS A 75 -16.99 -0.14 31.36
N GLY A 76 -16.14 0.08 30.36
CA GLY A 76 -16.58 0.60 29.08
C GLY A 76 -15.43 1.07 28.18
N ASP A 77 -15.82 1.59 27.02
CA ASP A 77 -14.91 2.01 25.96
C ASP A 77 -14.70 3.54 26.00
N ASN A 78 -13.47 3.95 26.29
CA ASN A 78 -13.07 5.37 26.31
C ASN A 78 -12.61 5.89 24.93
N THR A 79 -12.51 5.04 23.90
CA THR A 79 -11.86 5.37 22.62
C THR A 79 -12.36 6.69 22.03
N LYS A 80 -13.67 6.93 22.02
CA LYS A 80 -14.25 8.16 21.47
C LYS A 80 -13.92 9.40 22.30
N ILE A 81 -13.93 9.28 23.62
CA ILE A 81 -13.61 10.37 24.54
C ILE A 81 -12.12 10.71 24.44
N GLU A 82 -11.27 9.69 24.40
CA GLU A 82 -9.82 9.85 24.26
C GLU A 82 -9.46 10.46 22.89
N TYR A 83 -10.13 10.03 21.82
CA TYR A 83 -9.94 10.59 20.49
C TYR A 83 -10.41 12.06 20.43
N ALA A 84 -11.54 12.39 21.06
CA ALA A 84 -12.07 13.75 21.10
C ALA A 84 -11.15 14.70 21.89
N LEU A 85 -10.81 14.34 23.13
CA LEU A 85 -9.96 15.15 23.99
C LEU A 85 -8.52 15.24 23.45
N GLY A 86 -7.97 14.12 22.97
CA GLY A 86 -6.65 14.05 22.31
C GLY A 86 -6.58 14.90 21.05
N GLY A 87 -7.57 14.73 20.16
CA GLY A 87 -7.68 15.51 18.93
C GLY A 87 -7.87 16.99 19.20
N TYR A 88 -8.65 17.34 20.22
CA TYR A 88 -8.87 18.74 20.60
C TYR A 88 -7.61 19.39 21.17
N SER A 89 -6.92 18.69 22.08
CA SER A 89 -5.63 19.14 22.61
C SER A 89 -4.61 19.38 21.51
N TYR A 90 -4.52 18.47 20.54
CA TYR A 90 -3.69 18.67 19.35
C TYR A 90 -4.12 19.92 18.57
N TYR A 91 -5.40 20.05 18.24
CA TYR A 91 -5.92 21.17 17.46
C TYR A 91 -5.64 22.54 18.08
N VAL A 92 -5.95 22.73 19.37
CA VAL A 92 -5.73 24.03 20.03
C VAL A 92 -4.26 24.33 20.30
N SER A 93 -3.39 23.30 20.24
CA SER A 93 -1.94 23.50 20.27
C SER A 93 -1.37 24.02 18.93
N GLN A 94 -2.16 24.00 17.84
CA GLN A 94 -1.73 24.50 16.53
C GLN A 94 -2.12 25.96 16.28
N GLY A 95 -1.21 26.74 15.69
CA GLY A 95 -1.48 28.13 15.29
C GLY A 95 -1.62 29.10 16.46
N ASN A 96 -2.24 30.26 16.23
CA ASN A 96 -2.36 31.34 17.23
C ASN A 96 -3.70 31.26 18.02
N GLN A 97 -3.96 30.15 18.71
CA GLN A 97 -5.24 29.84 19.38
C GLN A 97 -5.17 29.90 20.92
N GLU A 98 -4.48 30.90 21.46
CA GLU A 98 -4.11 30.93 22.89
C GLU A 98 -5.29 30.85 23.87
N ALA A 99 -6.40 31.54 23.58
CA ALA A 99 -7.58 31.54 24.44
C ALA A 99 -8.27 30.18 24.53
N LEU A 100 -8.32 29.44 23.41
CA LEU A 100 -8.92 28.10 23.36
C LEU A 100 -8.04 27.07 24.05
N ARG A 101 -6.72 27.17 23.85
CA ARG A 101 -5.74 26.37 24.58
C ARG A 101 -5.85 26.61 26.09
N ALA A 102 -5.94 27.86 26.55
CA ALA A 102 -6.11 28.21 27.97
C ALA A 102 -7.38 27.58 28.56
N THR A 103 -8.47 27.65 27.81
CA THR A 103 -9.75 27.05 28.18
C THR A 103 -9.64 25.52 28.32
N ALA A 104 -8.96 24.85 27.39
CA ALA A 104 -8.72 23.42 27.46
C ALA A 104 -7.84 23.04 28.66
N ALA A 105 -6.75 23.78 28.89
CA ALA A 105 -5.85 23.54 30.01
C ALA A 105 -6.58 23.68 31.36
N ASN A 106 -7.39 24.72 31.55
CA ASN A 106 -8.18 24.92 32.76
C ASN A 106 -9.21 23.81 32.99
N ALA A 107 -9.84 23.30 31.93
CA ALA A 107 -10.76 22.17 32.02
C ALA A 107 -10.04 20.90 32.48
N TYR A 108 -8.89 20.59 31.88
CA TYR A 108 -8.10 19.42 32.28
C TYR A 108 -7.52 19.54 33.69
N ILE A 109 -7.14 20.75 34.13
CA ILE A 109 -6.74 21.01 35.51
C ILE A 109 -7.87 20.63 36.48
N LYS A 110 -9.09 21.09 36.21
CA LYS A 110 -10.26 20.73 37.04
C LYS A 110 -10.58 19.23 36.97
N ALA A 111 -10.41 18.62 35.79
CA ALA A 111 -10.66 17.19 35.60
C ALA A 111 -9.72 16.30 36.44
N LEU A 112 -8.48 16.73 36.72
CA LEU A 112 -7.54 15.98 37.56
C LEU A 112 -8.05 15.77 39.00
N ASP A 113 -8.84 16.70 39.51
CA ASP A 113 -9.42 16.61 40.87
C ASP A 113 -10.68 15.72 40.89
N GLU A 114 -11.38 15.57 39.75
CA GLU A 114 -12.66 14.87 39.67
C GLU A 114 -12.57 13.45 39.11
N VAL A 115 -11.65 13.18 38.18
CA VAL A 115 -11.43 11.84 37.61
C VAL A 115 -10.55 11.05 38.57
N THR A 116 -11.06 10.01 39.24
CA THR A 116 -10.29 9.30 40.28
C THR A 116 -9.48 8.10 39.77
N ASP A 117 -9.88 7.52 38.63
CA ASP A 117 -9.21 6.35 38.05
C ASP A 117 -7.77 6.68 37.59
N PRO A 118 -6.76 5.88 37.95
CA PRO A 118 -5.38 6.20 37.63
C PRO A 118 -5.02 6.19 36.14
N VAL A 119 -5.64 5.33 35.32
CA VAL A 119 -5.38 5.27 33.87
C VAL A 119 -5.95 6.53 33.21
N ASN A 120 -7.19 6.88 33.57
CA ASN A 120 -7.84 8.07 33.06
C ASN A 120 -7.15 9.36 33.53
N LYS A 121 -6.67 9.42 34.79
CA LYS A 121 -5.82 10.53 35.26
C LYS A 121 -4.55 10.66 34.41
N ALA A 122 -3.86 9.57 34.10
CA ALA A 122 -2.67 9.60 33.25
C ALA A 122 -2.97 10.11 31.83
N PHE A 123 -4.13 9.76 31.29
CA PHE A 123 -4.62 10.32 30.02
C PHE A 123 -4.81 11.84 30.09
N ILE A 124 -5.47 12.36 31.15
CA ILE A 124 -5.64 13.81 31.34
C ILE A 124 -4.30 14.54 31.50
N ILE A 125 -3.33 13.95 32.20
CA ILE A 125 -1.97 14.50 32.29
C ILE A 125 -1.32 14.60 30.90
N THR A 126 -1.56 13.61 30.03
CA THR A 126 -1.06 13.62 28.64
C THR A 126 -1.70 14.75 27.82
N GLN A 127 -2.97 15.11 28.09
CA GLN A 127 -3.60 16.27 27.47
C GLN A 127 -2.93 17.57 27.92
N LEU A 128 -2.67 17.72 29.23
CA LEU A 128 -1.92 18.86 29.77
C LEU A 128 -0.49 18.96 29.24
N GLN A 129 0.15 17.84 28.87
CA GLN A 129 1.43 17.87 28.18
C GLN A 129 1.35 18.56 26.80
N MET A 130 0.20 18.54 26.14
CA MET A 130 0.00 19.17 24.82
C MET A 130 -0.44 20.63 24.91
N VAL A 131 -1.30 20.97 25.88
CA VAL A 131 -1.95 22.30 25.96
C VAL A 131 -1.60 23.13 27.20
N GLY A 132 -0.97 22.52 28.20
CA GLY A 132 -0.66 23.18 29.47
C GLY A 132 0.37 24.30 29.31
N LYS A 133 0.22 25.33 30.16
CA LYS A 133 1.18 26.41 30.41
C LYS A 133 1.29 26.65 31.92
N ASP A 134 1.68 27.85 32.35
CA ASP A 134 1.89 28.18 33.77
C ASP A 134 0.67 27.94 34.66
N GLU A 135 -0.53 28.10 34.13
CA GLU A 135 -1.77 27.78 34.84
C GLU A 135 -1.87 26.31 35.30
N ALA A 136 -1.23 25.37 34.59
CA ALA A 136 -1.25 23.95 34.91
C ALA A 136 -0.17 23.53 35.92
N VAL A 137 0.83 24.38 36.16
CA VAL A 137 1.98 24.06 37.02
C VAL A 137 1.54 23.72 38.45
N PRO A 138 0.65 24.45 39.13
CA PRO A 138 0.22 24.09 40.49
C PRO A 138 -0.46 22.72 40.56
N ALA A 139 -1.31 22.40 39.57
CA ALA A 139 -2.02 21.13 39.53
C ALA A 139 -1.08 19.94 39.27
N LEU A 140 -0.17 20.08 38.29
CA LEU A 140 0.84 19.06 38.00
C LEU A 140 1.83 18.89 39.16
N THR A 141 2.16 19.96 39.89
CA THR A 141 3.07 19.91 41.05
C THR A 141 2.52 19.01 42.15
N LYS A 142 1.21 19.06 42.44
CA LYS A 142 0.57 18.18 43.43
C LYS A 142 0.80 16.69 43.11
N LEU A 143 0.80 16.34 41.82
CA LEU A 143 0.95 14.96 41.34
C LEU A 143 2.40 14.45 41.36
N LEU A 144 3.40 15.32 41.53
CA LEU A 144 4.80 14.90 41.60
C LEU A 144 5.12 14.06 42.84
N THR A 145 4.29 14.13 43.88
CA THR A 145 4.47 13.34 45.12
C THR A 145 3.90 11.92 45.02
N THR A 146 3.13 11.62 43.96
CA THR A 146 2.49 10.31 43.78
C THR A 146 3.28 9.48 42.78
N GLU A 147 3.78 8.31 43.22
CA GLU A 147 4.70 7.47 42.42
C GLU A 147 4.15 7.12 41.03
N GLN A 148 2.85 6.84 40.93
CA GLN A 148 2.20 6.51 39.66
C GLN A 148 2.13 7.68 38.66
N PHE A 149 2.11 8.93 39.15
CA PHE A 149 1.87 10.12 38.31
C PHE A 149 3.09 11.02 38.15
N CYS A 150 4.13 10.85 38.96
CA CYS A 150 5.31 11.70 38.94
C CYS A 150 6.00 11.74 37.56
N GLY A 151 6.14 10.60 36.89
CA GLY A 151 6.72 10.53 35.54
C GLY A 151 5.89 11.24 34.46
N PRO A 152 4.60 10.92 34.29
CA PRO A 152 3.69 11.67 33.41
C PRO A 152 3.64 13.17 33.70
N ALA A 153 3.50 13.57 34.98
CA ALA A 153 3.41 14.97 35.37
C ALA A 153 4.73 15.72 35.08
N ALA A 154 5.87 15.07 35.29
CA ALA A 154 7.17 15.64 34.96
C ALA A 154 7.29 15.91 33.45
N ARG A 155 6.89 14.97 32.60
CA ARG A 155 6.88 15.16 31.13
C ARG A 155 5.98 16.31 30.67
N ALA A 156 4.83 16.49 31.32
CA ALA A 156 3.97 17.64 31.07
C ALA A 156 4.65 18.97 31.43
N LEU A 157 5.31 19.03 32.60
CA LEU A 157 6.07 20.21 33.03
C LEU A 157 7.27 20.52 32.10
N VAL A 158 7.92 19.49 31.52
CA VAL A 158 8.95 19.69 30.49
C VAL A 158 8.39 20.39 29.24
N LYS A 159 7.17 20.07 28.83
CA LYS A 159 6.55 20.74 27.66
C LYS A 159 6.14 22.18 27.95
N ILE A 160 5.72 22.47 29.18
CA ILE A 160 5.45 23.85 29.63
C ILE A 160 6.75 24.68 29.63
N ASN A 161 7.84 24.11 30.18
CA ASN A 161 9.18 24.67 30.21
C ASN A 161 9.33 26.13 30.70
N SER A 162 8.47 26.59 31.58
CA SER A 162 8.57 27.92 32.19
C SER A 162 9.49 27.93 33.42
N PRO A 163 9.91 29.10 33.92
CA PRO A 163 10.63 29.21 35.19
C PRO A 163 9.88 28.57 36.37
N ALA A 164 8.54 28.70 36.40
CA ALA A 164 7.71 28.09 37.43
C ALA A 164 7.70 26.56 37.34
N ALA A 165 7.56 26.00 36.13
CA ALA A 165 7.59 24.56 35.90
C ALA A 165 8.96 23.95 36.25
N GLN A 166 10.06 24.62 35.87
CA GLN A 166 11.41 24.20 36.23
C GLN A 166 11.64 24.27 37.75
N THR A 167 11.13 25.31 38.42
CA THR A 167 11.22 25.44 39.88
C THR A 167 10.44 24.33 40.60
N ALA A 168 9.25 23.97 40.09
CA ALA A 168 8.46 22.86 40.63
C ALA A 168 9.20 21.52 40.51
N LEU A 169 9.74 21.21 39.33
CA LEU A 169 10.54 19.99 39.10
C LEU A 169 11.80 19.96 39.99
N LEU A 170 12.50 21.08 40.13
CA LEU A 170 13.69 21.17 40.97
C LEU A 170 13.37 20.97 42.46
N THR A 171 12.26 21.56 42.92
CA THR A 171 11.79 21.38 44.30
C THR A 171 11.41 19.93 44.56
N ALA A 172 10.71 19.29 43.63
CA ALA A 172 10.36 17.87 43.73
C ALA A 172 11.60 16.97 43.74
N LEU A 173 12.59 17.25 42.88
CA LEU A 173 13.86 16.50 42.84
C LEU A 173 14.56 16.44 44.20
N ARG A 174 14.57 17.54 44.96
CA ARG A 174 15.27 17.63 46.25
C ARG A 174 14.72 16.70 47.34
N SER A 175 13.48 16.23 47.17
CA SER A 175 12.82 15.33 48.13
C SER A 175 12.51 13.95 47.56
N ALA A 176 12.70 13.73 46.26
CA ALA A 176 12.36 12.49 45.57
C ALA A 176 13.40 11.38 45.73
N GLN A 177 12.92 10.13 45.73
CA GLN A 177 13.73 8.91 45.69
C GLN A 177 13.18 7.95 44.62
N GLY A 178 13.90 6.87 44.32
CA GLY A 178 13.44 5.81 43.43
C GLY A 178 13.13 6.28 42.00
N ASN A 179 12.04 5.78 41.43
CA ASN A 179 11.67 6.04 40.03
C ASN A 179 11.32 7.51 39.76
N CYS A 180 10.67 8.19 40.69
CA CYS A 180 10.34 9.61 40.53
C CYS A 180 11.60 10.48 40.47
N GLN A 181 12.63 10.15 41.25
CA GLN A 181 13.91 10.86 41.18
C GLN A 181 14.54 10.76 39.80
N LEU A 182 14.52 9.57 39.18
CA LEU A 182 14.99 9.38 37.80
C LEU A 182 14.19 10.25 36.82
N SER A 183 12.86 10.21 36.90
CA SER A 183 11.99 11.00 36.04
C SER A 183 12.22 12.51 36.17
N PHE A 184 12.48 13.02 37.37
CA PHE A 184 12.72 14.46 37.59
C PHE A 184 14.08 14.91 37.06
N VAL A 185 15.12 14.09 37.24
CA VAL A 185 16.44 14.37 36.66
C VAL A 185 16.36 14.41 35.14
N GLU A 186 15.72 13.41 34.53
CA GLU A 186 15.49 13.38 33.08
C GLU A 186 14.70 14.61 32.61
N ALA A 187 13.60 14.92 33.29
CA ALA A 187 12.75 16.05 32.95
C ALA A 187 13.49 17.40 33.01
N LEU A 188 14.27 17.65 34.07
CA LEU A 188 15.08 18.87 34.19
C LEU A 188 16.17 18.94 33.12
N GLY A 189 16.70 17.79 32.71
CA GLY A 189 17.60 17.65 31.56
C GLY A 189 16.97 18.09 30.25
N ASP A 190 15.79 17.54 29.93
CA ASP A 190 15.05 17.83 28.71
C ASP A 190 14.54 19.28 28.65
N ALA A 191 14.16 19.84 29.81
CA ALA A 191 13.78 21.25 29.98
C ALA A 191 14.97 22.21 29.84
N ARG A 192 16.21 21.70 29.88
CA ARG A 192 17.46 22.48 29.95
C ARG A 192 17.49 23.48 31.11
N ALA A 193 17.00 23.04 32.27
CA ALA A 193 16.86 23.88 33.45
C ALA A 193 18.23 24.19 34.09
N LYS A 194 18.85 25.33 33.73
CA LYS A 194 20.17 25.73 34.24
C LYS A 194 20.25 25.77 35.77
N GLY A 195 19.18 26.22 36.43
CA GLY A 195 19.09 26.26 37.89
C GLY A 195 19.19 24.89 38.59
N ALA A 196 19.00 23.80 37.85
CA ALA A 196 19.11 22.44 38.37
C ALA A 196 20.51 21.83 38.22
N ALA A 197 21.41 22.45 37.46
CA ALA A 197 22.72 21.87 37.13
C ALA A 197 23.54 21.52 38.38
N ALA A 198 23.54 22.38 39.40
CA ALA A 198 24.26 22.15 40.65
C ALA A 198 23.68 20.97 41.46
N ASP A 199 22.35 20.84 41.51
CA ASP A 199 21.68 19.76 42.23
C ASP A 199 21.86 18.41 41.49
N ILE A 200 21.75 18.40 40.15
CA ILE A 200 21.96 17.19 39.34
C ILE A 200 23.44 16.77 39.33
N SER A 201 24.38 17.71 39.39
CA SER A 201 25.83 17.41 39.47
C SER A 201 26.18 16.55 40.68
N LYS A 202 25.50 16.75 41.82
CA LYS A 202 25.67 15.90 43.00
C LYS A 202 25.21 14.46 42.71
N LEU A 203 24.11 14.29 41.98
CA LEU A 203 23.53 12.99 41.61
C LEU A 203 24.36 12.26 40.54
N ALA A 204 25.05 12.98 39.67
CA ALA A 204 25.92 12.42 38.63
C ALA A 204 27.12 11.62 39.19
N THR A 205 27.42 11.75 40.48
CA THR A 205 28.49 11.00 41.16
C THR A 205 27.96 9.85 42.04
N ASN A 206 26.65 9.64 42.07
CA ASN A 206 26.00 8.61 42.91
C ASN A 206 26.42 7.18 42.54
N SER A 207 26.39 6.25 43.49
CA SER A 207 26.72 4.83 43.27
C SER A 207 25.67 4.06 42.47
N ASN A 208 24.42 4.53 42.41
CA ASN A 208 23.37 3.93 41.60
C ASN A 208 23.64 4.18 40.09
N PRO A 209 23.85 3.12 39.29
CA PRO A 209 24.25 3.27 37.88
C PRO A 209 23.16 3.89 36.99
N ASN A 210 21.88 3.64 37.28
CA ASN A 210 20.77 4.20 36.50
C ASN A 210 20.62 5.70 36.77
N LEU A 211 20.67 6.10 38.05
CA LEU A 211 20.59 7.51 38.43
C LEU A 211 21.79 8.30 37.90
N LYS A 212 23.01 7.75 38.02
CA LYS A 212 24.22 8.33 37.45
C LYS A 212 24.07 8.57 35.95
N LYS A 213 23.64 7.55 35.19
CA LYS A 213 23.47 7.64 33.74
C LYS A 213 22.47 8.75 33.35
N VAL A 214 21.31 8.79 34.00
CA VAL A 214 20.28 9.80 33.73
C VAL A 214 20.76 11.20 34.11
N ALA A 215 21.45 11.35 35.24
CA ALA A 215 22.03 12.63 35.68
C ALA A 215 23.10 13.16 34.72
N LEU A 216 24.03 12.31 34.26
CA LEU A 216 25.04 12.71 33.28
C LEU A 216 24.41 13.17 31.96
N PHE A 217 23.41 12.43 31.47
CA PHE A 217 22.69 12.82 30.25
C PHE A 217 21.92 14.14 30.43
N ALA A 218 21.27 14.33 31.58
CA ALA A 218 20.55 15.56 31.90
C ALA A 218 21.49 16.78 31.93
N LEU A 219 22.65 16.69 32.59
CA LEU A 219 23.66 17.76 32.58
C LEU A 219 24.13 18.10 31.16
N ALA A 220 24.32 17.08 30.33
CA ALA A 220 24.74 17.26 28.95
C ALA A 220 23.70 17.99 28.09
N ASN A 221 22.40 17.74 28.34
CA ASN A 221 21.32 18.44 27.65
C ASN A 221 21.08 19.85 28.21
N ILE A 222 21.26 20.07 29.51
CA ILE A 222 21.23 21.41 30.13
C ILE A 222 22.29 22.31 29.49
N GLY A 223 23.49 21.77 29.27
CA GLY A 223 24.58 22.52 28.63
C GLY A 223 25.05 23.69 29.48
N ASP A 224 25.17 23.50 30.79
CA ASP A 224 25.74 24.50 31.68
C ASP A 224 27.29 24.39 31.69
N PRO A 225 28.05 25.50 31.56
CA PRO A 225 29.51 25.50 31.64
C PRO A 225 30.06 24.83 32.91
N ALA A 226 29.40 25.00 34.05
CA ALA A 226 29.85 24.45 35.33
C ALA A 226 29.76 22.92 35.39
N SER A 227 29.01 22.30 34.48
CA SER A 227 28.86 20.84 34.40
C SER A 227 30.07 20.14 33.75
N GLU A 228 30.98 20.89 33.12
CA GLU A 228 32.16 20.32 32.45
C GLU A 228 32.98 19.44 33.39
N ALA A 229 33.30 19.95 34.59
CA ALA A 229 34.19 19.28 35.52
C ALA A 229 33.69 17.89 35.93
N VAL A 230 32.39 17.76 36.22
CA VAL A 230 31.79 16.48 36.62
C VAL A 230 31.66 15.53 35.42
N LEU A 231 31.25 16.04 34.25
CA LEU A 231 31.13 15.23 33.02
C LEU A 231 32.49 14.70 32.55
N ALA A 232 33.51 15.56 32.56
CA ALA A 232 34.88 15.18 32.20
C ALA A 232 35.44 14.16 33.20
N SER A 233 35.26 14.38 34.51
CA SER A 233 35.74 13.45 35.54
C SER A 233 35.09 12.07 35.44
N GLU A 234 33.77 12.00 35.26
CA GLU A 234 33.07 10.70 35.11
C GLU A 234 33.39 10.02 33.77
N ALA A 235 33.61 10.78 32.69
CA ALA A 235 34.10 10.24 31.41
C ALA A 235 35.51 9.63 31.57
N GLU A 236 36.40 10.29 32.32
CA GLU A 236 37.74 9.78 32.63
C GLU A 236 37.69 8.51 33.50
N LYS A 237 36.84 8.48 34.53
CA LYS A 237 36.60 7.26 35.34
C LYS A 237 36.03 6.12 34.50
N ALA A 238 35.24 6.43 33.49
CA ALA A 238 34.74 5.47 32.51
C ALA A 238 35.80 5.11 31.44
N GLY A 239 37.05 5.54 31.58
CA GLY A 239 38.15 5.22 30.68
C GLY A 239 38.07 5.90 29.31
N LEU A 240 37.23 6.94 29.16
CA LEU A 240 36.96 7.63 27.89
C LEU A 240 36.50 6.70 26.75
N ILE A 241 35.89 5.56 27.11
CA ILE A 241 35.28 4.62 26.16
C ILE A 241 33.75 4.71 26.22
N TYR A 242 33.08 4.13 25.22
CA TYR A 242 31.64 3.94 25.27
C TYR A 242 31.33 2.71 26.15
N HIS A 243 30.71 2.94 27.31
CA HIS A 243 30.39 1.91 28.32
C HIS A 243 28.96 2.10 28.86
N ASN A 244 28.41 1.13 29.59
CA ASN A 244 27.00 1.08 30.06
C ASN A 244 26.47 2.36 30.75
N ALA A 245 27.32 3.10 31.46
CA ALA A 245 26.96 4.35 32.13
C ALA A 245 26.86 5.57 31.18
N ASN A 246 27.32 5.43 29.93
CA ASN A 246 27.32 6.46 28.88
C ASN A 246 27.97 7.82 29.27
N ALA A 247 28.89 7.84 30.25
CA ALA A 247 29.53 9.08 30.72
C ALA A 247 30.31 9.82 29.63
N THR A 248 31.13 9.12 28.86
CA THR A 248 31.86 9.68 27.71
C THR A 248 30.91 10.25 26.66
N ALA A 249 29.81 9.54 26.37
CA ALA A 249 28.81 10.00 25.42
C ALA A 249 28.08 11.26 25.92
N ALA A 250 27.77 11.34 27.21
CA ALA A 250 27.20 12.53 27.83
C ALA A 250 28.17 13.73 27.74
N TYR A 251 29.47 13.52 27.97
CA TYR A 251 30.44 14.61 27.85
C TYR A 251 30.57 15.13 26.40
N LEU A 252 30.61 14.24 25.41
CA LEU A 252 30.59 14.64 23.99
C LEU A 252 29.27 15.33 23.61
N ARG A 253 28.13 14.87 24.14
CA ARG A 253 26.83 15.52 23.96
C ARG A 253 26.82 16.93 24.55
N TRP A 254 27.42 17.13 25.72
CA TRP A 254 27.59 18.44 26.34
C TRP A 254 28.39 19.38 25.44
N MET A 255 29.48 18.90 24.82
CA MET A 255 30.26 19.69 23.86
C MET A 255 29.42 20.13 22.66
N GLU A 256 28.57 19.25 22.12
CA GLU A 256 27.64 19.62 21.04
C GLU A 256 26.63 20.67 21.50
N THR A 257 26.02 20.50 22.67
CA THR A 257 25.06 21.45 23.24
C THR A 257 25.71 22.82 23.45
N MET A 258 26.93 22.85 24.01
CA MET A 258 27.71 24.06 24.24
C MET A 258 28.13 24.75 22.95
N LEU A 259 28.52 23.97 21.94
CA LEU A 259 28.90 24.51 20.62
C LEU A 259 27.69 25.15 19.93
N ALA A 260 26.53 24.50 19.98
CA ALA A 260 25.28 25.05 19.46
C ALA A 260 24.83 26.33 20.20
N ALA A 261 25.17 26.46 21.48
CA ALA A 261 24.96 27.67 22.27
C ALA A 261 26.01 28.77 22.01
N GLY A 262 26.98 28.55 21.12
CA GLY A 262 28.01 29.53 20.76
C GLY A 262 29.26 29.53 21.65
N ASN A 263 29.38 28.61 22.61
CA ASN A 263 30.50 28.53 23.55
C ASN A 263 31.74 27.85 22.95
N LYS A 264 32.23 28.40 21.82
CA LYS A 264 33.32 27.83 21.01
C LYS A 264 34.62 27.65 21.78
N ASP A 265 35.01 28.63 22.60
CA ASP A 265 36.31 28.60 23.30
C ASP A 265 36.37 27.47 24.34
N GLN A 266 35.29 27.28 25.09
CA GLN A 266 35.21 26.22 26.10
C GLN A 266 35.19 24.85 25.43
N VAL A 267 34.38 24.67 24.37
CA VAL A 267 34.37 23.41 23.59
C VAL A 267 35.72 23.14 22.95
N GLY A 268 36.41 24.18 22.44
CA GLY A 268 37.75 24.06 21.88
C GLY A 268 38.77 23.55 22.91
N LYS A 269 38.78 24.14 24.11
CA LYS A 269 39.64 23.69 25.23
C LYS A 269 39.31 22.28 25.68
N ALA A 270 38.03 21.96 25.79
CA ALA A 270 37.55 20.64 26.21
C ALA A 270 37.92 19.55 25.18
N ALA A 271 37.75 19.84 23.89
CA ALA A 271 38.15 18.97 22.79
C ALA A 271 39.67 18.76 22.75
N GLN A 272 40.48 19.81 22.93
CA GLN A 272 41.94 19.69 23.03
C GLN A 272 42.37 18.86 24.24
N THR A 273 41.71 19.05 25.39
CA THR A 273 41.95 18.26 26.59
C THR A 273 41.62 16.79 26.35
N LEU A 274 40.47 16.49 25.73
CA LEU A 274 40.12 15.13 25.35
C LEU A 274 41.14 14.51 24.38
N LEU A 275 41.62 15.26 23.39
CA LEU A 275 42.66 14.78 22.47
C LEU A 275 43.97 14.44 23.18
N SER A 276 44.33 15.20 24.22
CA SER A 276 45.54 14.93 25.02
C SER A 276 45.40 13.71 25.95
N LYS A 277 44.18 13.41 26.42
CA LYS A 277 43.91 12.33 27.38
C LYS A 277 43.49 11.02 26.71
N ALA A 278 42.72 11.09 25.62
CA ALA A 278 42.30 9.93 24.85
C ALA A 278 43.41 9.51 23.89
N THR A 279 44.30 8.62 24.33
CA THR A 279 45.49 8.20 23.55
C THR A 279 45.49 6.71 23.21
N GLN A 280 44.59 5.92 23.80
CA GLN A 280 44.52 4.47 23.59
C GLN A 280 43.66 4.11 22.38
N ASP A 281 43.94 2.95 21.78
CA ASP A 281 43.17 2.43 20.63
C ASP A 281 41.71 2.13 20.98
N THR A 282 41.43 1.71 22.23
CA THR A 282 40.07 1.49 22.75
C THR A 282 39.22 2.77 22.78
N GLN A 283 39.86 3.94 22.76
CA GLN A 283 39.22 5.26 22.84
C GLN A 283 39.05 5.92 21.46
N LEU A 284 39.30 5.19 20.37
CA LEU A 284 39.30 5.70 19.00
C LEU A 284 38.09 6.57 18.67
N HIS A 285 36.87 6.14 19.03
CA HIS A 285 35.65 6.91 18.75
C HIS A 285 35.63 8.27 19.46
N THR A 286 36.10 8.32 20.71
CA THR A 286 36.23 9.55 21.49
C THR A 286 37.28 10.48 20.90
N ARG A 287 38.42 9.93 20.45
CA ARG A 287 39.47 10.68 19.75
C ARG A 287 38.93 11.32 18.48
N ILE A 288 38.22 10.54 17.65
CA ILE A 288 37.59 11.01 16.41
C ILE A 288 36.59 12.14 16.70
N ALA A 289 35.74 11.97 17.71
CA ALA A 289 34.77 12.99 18.10
C ALA A 289 35.45 14.28 18.59
N ALA A 290 36.48 14.17 19.44
CA ALA A 290 37.24 15.32 19.92
C ALA A 290 37.96 16.05 18.76
N LEU A 291 38.52 15.30 17.80
CA LEU A 291 39.13 15.88 16.60
C LEU A 291 38.10 16.66 15.77
N ASN A 292 36.88 16.13 15.60
CA ASN A 292 35.79 16.82 14.92
C ASN A 292 35.44 18.14 15.60
N TYR A 293 35.26 18.13 16.94
CA TYR A 293 34.94 19.34 17.69
C TYR A 293 36.03 20.40 17.59
N ALA A 294 37.30 19.99 17.76
CA ALA A 294 38.44 20.89 17.59
C ALA A 294 38.48 21.50 16.17
N ALA A 295 38.29 20.68 15.14
CA ALA A 295 38.27 21.12 13.74
C ALA A 295 37.11 22.09 13.45
N ARG A 296 35.89 21.80 13.91
CA ARG A 296 34.72 22.67 13.75
C ARG A 296 34.87 24.01 14.45
N VAL A 297 35.50 24.04 15.63
CA VAL A 297 35.73 25.27 16.40
C VAL A 297 36.79 26.14 15.72
N GLN A 298 37.90 25.53 15.29
CA GLN A 298 39.05 26.26 14.73
C GLN A 298 38.88 26.61 13.25
N GLY A 299 37.99 25.93 12.51
CA GLY A 299 37.82 26.15 11.07
C GLY A 299 39.13 25.92 10.31
N ASP A 300 39.51 26.87 9.45
CA ASP A 300 40.78 26.78 8.69
C ASP A 300 42.03 26.75 9.59
N ASN A 301 41.95 27.29 10.81
CA ASN A 301 43.07 27.24 11.78
C ASN A 301 43.31 25.82 12.34
N SER A 302 42.44 24.84 12.04
CA SER A 302 42.62 23.44 12.43
C SER A 302 43.63 22.68 11.57
N MET A 303 44.13 23.28 10.49
CA MET A 303 45.04 22.62 9.55
C MET A 303 46.27 21.97 10.20
N PRO A 304 47.02 22.62 11.12
CA PRO A 304 48.12 21.97 11.82
C PRO A 304 47.70 20.70 12.59
N LEU A 305 46.54 20.75 13.26
CA LEU A 305 46.00 19.62 14.00
C LEU A 305 45.65 18.44 13.07
N LEU A 306 45.00 18.71 11.94
CA LEU A 306 44.61 17.68 10.97
C LEU A 306 45.84 17.08 10.26
N LEU A 307 46.85 17.89 9.98
CA LEU A 307 48.13 17.44 9.42
C LEU A 307 48.92 16.56 10.41
N THR A 308 48.79 16.79 11.72
CA THR A 308 49.33 15.86 12.73
C THR A 308 48.48 14.59 12.83
N ALA A 309 47.15 14.71 12.80
CA ALA A 309 46.26 13.55 12.91
C ALA A 309 46.41 12.55 11.75
N VAL A 310 46.78 13.02 10.54
CA VAL A 310 47.02 12.14 9.39
C VAL A 310 48.30 11.29 9.54
N THR A 311 49.17 11.56 10.51
CA THR A 311 50.36 10.72 10.77
C THR A 311 50.09 9.61 11.78
N ASP A 312 48.85 9.48 12.27
CA ASP A 312 48.50 8.48 13.27
C ASP A 312 48.59 7.04 12.74
N LYS A 313 48.94 6.08 13.61
CA LYS A 313 49.05 4.66 13.24
C LYS A 313 47.68 4.06 12.89
N ASN A 314 46.60 4.54 13.49
CA ASN A 314 45.25 4.04 13.29
C ASN A 314 44.59 4.65 12.03
N GLN A 315 44.21 3.81 11.06
CA GLN A 315 43.65 4.27 9.79
C GLN A 315 42.32 5.00 9.94
N ALA A 316 41.43 4.54 10.82
CA ALA A 316 40.12 5.18 11.00
C ALA A 316 40.28 6.62 11.52
N TYR A 317 41.27 6.86 12.39
CA TYR A 317 41.59 8.21 12.87
C TYR A 317 42.13 9.10 11.74
N ARG A 318 43.06 8.59 10.93
CA ARG A 318 43.59 9.31 9.75
C ARG A 318 42.50 9.68 8.75
N VAL A 319 41.64 8.72 8.41
CA VAL A 319 40.53 8.93 7.45
C VAL A 319 39.52 9.94 8.00
N ALA A 320 39.23 9.92 9.31
CA ALA A 320 38.41 10.94 9.94
C ALA A 320 39.05 12.34 9.83
N ALA A 321 40.35 12.47 10.10
CA ALA A 321 41.09 13.72 9.93
C ALA A 321 40.98 14.25 8.50
N LEU A 322 41.17 13.39 7.50
CA LEU A 322 41.05 13.73 6.08
C LEU A 322 39.63 14.12 5.69
N LYS A 323 38.61 13.47 6.25
CA LYS A 323 37.20 13.86 6.07
C LYS A 323 36.93 15.26 6.61
N TYR A 324 37.44 15.58 7.80
CA TYR A 324 37.28 16.90 8.40
C TYR A 324 38.06 17.97 7.63
N ALA A 325 39.27 17.64 7.16
CA ALA A 325 40.03 18.49 6.27
C ALA A 325 39.27 18.79 4.98
N ALA A 326 38.67 17.78 4.36
CA ALA A 326 37.95 17.93 3.10
C ALA A 326 36.70 18.82 3.21
N ALA A 327 36.18 19.05 4.41
CA ALA A 327 35.05 19.94 4.67
C ALA A 327 35.45 21.42 4.79
N LEU A 328 36.75 21.73 4.90
CA LEU A 328 37.25 23.10 4.98
C LEU A 328 37.30 23.73 3.57
N LYS A 329 36.72 24.92 3.39
CA LYS A 329 36.50 25.55 2.07
C LYS A 329 37.65 26.48 1.62
N GLY A 330 38.90 26.15 1.93
CA GLY A 330 40.07 27.01 1.64
C GLY A 330 40.89 26.58 0.41
N SER A 331 41.13 27.49 -0.54
CA SER A 331 41.92 27.26 -1.77
C SER A 331 43.43 27.07 -1.58
N GLY A 332 43.96 27.26 -0.36
CA GLY A 332 45.38 27.11 -0.01
C GLY A 332 45.78 25.75 0.59
N GLN A 333 44.83 24.83 0.78
CA GLN A 333 45.07 23.61 1.56
C GLN A 333 45.78 22.51 0.78
N THR A 334 45.57 22.43 -0.54
CA THR A 334 46.16 21.39 -1.40
C THR A 334 47.68 21.36 -1.28
N GLN A 335 48.34 22.53 -1.30
CA GLN A 335 49.79 22.60 -1.20
C GLN A 335 50.33 22.09 0.14
N GLN A 336 49.56 22.27 1.23
CA GLN A 336 49.91 21.73 2.55
C GLN A 336 49.76 20.21 2.57
N TRP A 337 48.68 19.67 2.00
CA TRP A 337 48.49 18.22 1.83
C TRP A 337 49.53 17.58 0.91
N LEU A 338 49.94 18.26 -0.16
CA LEU A 338 51.03 17.83 -1.04
C LEU A 338 52.38 17.85 -0.34
N THR A 339 52.61 18.77 0.59
CA THR A 339 53.81 18.81 1.44
C THR A 339 53.79 17.66 2.45
N ALA A 340 52.64 17.40 3.09
CA ALA A 340 52.46 16.29 4.01
C ALA A 340 52.64 14.93 3.31
N LEU A 341 52.08 14.78 2.11
CA LEU A 341 52.22 13.59 1.28
C LEU A 341 53.69 13.19 1.05
N LYS A 342 54.61 14.16 0.89
CA LYS A 342 56.04 13.90 0.70
C LYS A 342 56.72 13.30 1.94
N LYS A 343 56.21 13.60 3.14
CA LYS A 343 56.79 13.20 4.42
C LYS A 343 56.06 12.03 5.09
N ALA A 344 54.87 11.68 4.59
CA ALA A 344 54.02 10.65 5.17
C ALA A 344 54.53 9.22 4.90
N GLU A 345 54.29 8.32 5.84
CA GLU A 345 54.45 6.87 5.67
C GLU A 345 53.45 6.32 4.64
N PRO A 346 53.72 5.16 3.99
CA PRO A 346 52.93 4.71 2.84
C PRO A 346 51.41 4.58 3.07
N ALA A 347 51.00 4.15 4.26
CA ALA A 347 49.57 4.05 4.60
C ALA A 347 48.89 5.44 4.60
N ALA A 348 49.53 6.44 5.23
CA ALA A 348 49.04 7.81 5.25
C ALA A 348 49.13 8.47 3.86
N GLN A 349 50.16 8.14 3.06
CA GLN A 349 50.24 8.60 1.66
C GLN A 349 49.05 8.12 0.84
N ALA A 350 48.67 6.84 0.95
CA ALA A 350 47.52 6.29 0.24
C ALA A 350 46.21 6.99 0.65
N ASP A 351 46.01 7.21 1.96
CA ASP A 351 44.82 7.88 2.47
C ASP A 351 44.72 9.34 1.97
N ILE A 352 45.83 10.10 1.98
CA ILE A 352 45.89 11.48 1.44
C ILE A 352 45.59 11.50 -0.06
N ILE A 353 46.18 10.59 -0.84
CA ILE A 353 45.95 10.49 -2.30
C ILE A 353 44.47 10.20 -2.59
N ASN A 354 43.84 9.30 -1.84
CA ASN A 354 42.41 8.98 -1.99
C ASN A 354 41.53 10.19 -1.70
N MET A 355 41.83 10.96 -0.63
CA MET A 355 41.12 12.19 -0.30
C MET A 355 41.22 13.22 -1.44
N LEU A 356 42.43 13.51 -1.93
CA LEU A 356 42.64 14.43 -3.06
C LEU A 356 41.93 13.95 -4.34
N GLY A 357 41.96 12.64 -4.60
CA GLY A 357 41.24 12.01 -5.70
C GLY A 357 39.72 12.16 -5.61
N ASN A 358 39.15 12.04 -4.41
CA ASN A 358 37.72 12.21 -4.17
C ASN A 358 37.27 13.67 -4.29
N GLN A 359 38.15 14.61 -3.96
CA GLN A 359 37.92 16.05 -4.16
C GLN A 359 38.07 16.50 -5.62
N GLN A 360 38.63 15.63 -6.48
CA GLN A 360 38.95 15.95 -7.88
C GLN A 360 39.87 17.16 -8.02
N ASP A 361 40.82 17.32 -7.10
CA ASP A 361 41.72 18.47 -7.10
C ASP A 361 42.78 18.38 -8.22
N ALA A 362 42.61 19.19 -9.25
CA ALA A 362 43.49 19.24 -10.41
C ALA A 362 44.95 19.60 -10.05
N ALA A 363 45.18 20.41 -9.01
CA ALA A 363 46.52 20.80 -8.60
C ALA A 363 47.32 19.63 -8.00
N ALA A 364 46.63 18.58 -7.54
CA ALA A 364 47.27 17.36 -7.02
C ALA A 364 47.71 16.37 -8.13
N LEU A 365 47.22 16.52 -9.37
CA LEU A 365 47.45 15.56 -10.45
C LEU A 365 48.94 15.28 -10.73
N PRO A 366 49.87 16.28 -10.75
CA PRO A 366 51.28 16.01 -10.96
C PRO A 366 51.90 15.12 -9.87
N ALA A 367 51.53 15.35 -8.60
CA ALA A 367 52.02 14.56 -7.47
C ALA A 367 51.45 13.14 -7.48
N ILE A 368 50.16 13.00 -7.81
CA ILE A 368 49.49 11.70 -7.94
C ILE A 368 50.08 10.89 -9.10
N THR A 369 50.35 11.54 -10.24
CA THR A 369 51.03 10.93 -11.39
C THR A 369 52.45 10.48 -11.06
N LYS A 370 53.14 11.15 -10.15
CA LYS A 370 54.43 10.67 -9.61
C LYS A 370 54.24 9.45 -8.70
N ALA A 371 53.22 9.45 -7.84
CA ALA A 371 52.91 8.37 -6.90
C ALA A 371 52.52 7.04 -7.59
N LEU A 372 52.03 7.10 -8.82
CA LEU A 372 51.85 5.94 -9.69
C LEU A 372 53.11 5.07 -9.87
N LYS A 373 54.32 5.65 -9.70
CA LYS A 373 55.61 4.93 -9.77
C LYS A 373 56.07 4.38 -8.41
N SER A 374 55.28 4.51 -7.35
CA SER A 374 55.64 4.06 -6.01
C SER A 374 55.93 2.55 -5.98
N LYS A 375 56.92 2.15 -5.17
CA LYS A 375 57.18 0.73 -4.89
C LYS A 375 56.18 0.15 -3.88
N ASN A 376 55.52 1.00 -3.09
CA ASN A 376 54.51 0.55 -2.14
C ASN A 376 53.16 0.27 -2.86
N PRO A 377 52.57 -0.93 -2.72
CA PRO A 377 51.33 -1.30 -3.39
C PRO A 377 50.12 -0.41 -3.04
N GLN A 378 49.95 -0.04 -1.77
CA GLN A 378 48.81 0.77 -1.31
C GLN A 378 48.83 2.17 -1.93
N VAL A 379 50.01 2.80 -1.92
CA VAL A 379 50.22 4.13 -2.53
C VAL A 379 49.96 4.09 -4.04
N LYS A 380 50.43 3.03 -4.71
CA LYS A 380 50.25 2.85 -6.15
C LYS A 380 48.78 2.68 -6.52
N ILE A 381 48.03 1.84 -5.79
CA ILE A 381 46.60 1.62 -6.03
C ILE A 381 45.80 2.90 -5.80
N ALA A 382 46.03 3.60 -4.67
CA ALA A 382 45.41 4.88 -4.40
C ALA A 382 45.69 5.90 -5.52
N ALA A 383 46.93 5.94 -6.01
CA ALA A 383 47.32 6.82 -7.11
C ALA A 383 46.61 6.47 -8.42
N ILE A 384 46.41 5.19 -8.74
CA ILE A 384 45.64 4.76 -9.93
C ILE A 384 44.20 5.27 -9.86
N THR A 385 43.54 5.03 -8.72
CA THR A 385 42.15 5.48 -8.52
C THR A 385 42.03 7.00 -8.56
N ALA A 386 42.92 7.72 -7.87
CA ALA A 386 42.89 9.18 -7.83
C ALA A 386 43.27 9.82 -9.19
N ALA A 387 44.26 9.27 -9.90
CA ALA A 387 44.61 9.72 -11.24
C ALA A 387 43.44 9.55 -12.21
N GLY A 388 42.70 8.44 -12.12
CA GLY A 388 41.51 8.22 -12.93
C GLY A 388 40.40 9.22 -12.66
N LYS A 389 40.20 9.61 -11.39
CA LYS A 389 39.18 10.60 -10.99
C LYS A 389 39.53 12.03 -11.39
N ILE A 390 40.80 12.43 -11.23
CA ILE A 390 41.23 13.81 -11.48
C ILE A 390 41.60 14.02 -12.94
N GLY A 391 42.50 13.18 -13.46
CA GLY A 391 43.08 13.36 -14.78
C GLY A 391 42.36 12.62 -15.89
N GLN A 392 41.31 11.85 -15.61
CA GLN A 392 40.40 11.27 -16.61
C GLN A 392 41.14 10.68 -17.84
N GLN A 393 40.79 11.10 -19.05
CA GLN A 393 41.44 10.63 -20.28
C GLN A 393 42.92 11.04 -20.39
N GLU A 394 43.34 12.14 -19.76
CA GLU A 394 44.72 12.63 -19.76
C GLU A 394 45.64 11.74 -18.89
N ALA A 395 45.08 11.11 -17.85
CA ALA A 395 45.80 10.17 -16.98
C ALA A 395 45.86 8.73 -17.55
N LEU A 396 45.00 8.41 -18.52
CA LEU A 396 44.86 7.06 -19.07
C LEU A 396 46.17 6.47 -19.63
N PRO A 397 47.01 7.19 -20.40
CA PRO A 397 48.28 6.63 -20.89
C PRO A 397 49.22 6.17 -19.76
N ALA A 398 49.24 6.91 -18.64
CA ALA A 398 50.06 6.57 -17.49
C ALA A 398 49.53 5.31 -16.77
N ILE A 399 48.20 5.22 -16.60
CA ILE A 399 47.56 4.06 -15.99
C ILE A 399 47.76 2.80 -16.85
N LEU A 400 47.54 2.89 -18.17
CA LEU A 400 47.76 1.77 -19.10
C LEU A 400 49.21 1.29 -19.08
N LYS A 401 50.18 2.22 -19.02
CA LYS A 401 51.62 1.88 -18.95
C LYS A 401 51.95 1.06 -17.69
N ILE A 402 51.31 1.35 -16.57
CA ILE A 402 51.54 0.65 -15.29
C ILE A 402 50.81 -0.68 -15.29
N MET A 403 49.56 -0.70 -15.76
CA MET A 403 48.76 -1.91 -15.93
C MET A 403 49.50 -2.97 -16.74
N ARG A 404 50.23 -2.57 -17.81
CA ARG A 404 51.03 -3.47 -18.64
C ARG A 404 52.05 -4.32 -17.88
N LYS A 405 52.59 -3.81 -16.78
CA LYS A 405 53.60 -4.48 -15.93
C LYS A 405 53.08 -4.77 -14.52
N GLY A 406 51.79 -4.53 -14.26
CA GLY A 406 51.18 -4.66 -12.95
C GLY A 406 50.88 -6.12 -12.58
N ASP A 407 50.77 -6.38 -11.29
CA ASP A 407 50.16 -7.59 -10.75
C ASP A 407 48.62 -7.51 -10.84
N SER A 408 47.93 -8.55 -10.35
CA SER A 408 46.47 -8.63 -10.38
C SER A 408 45.78 -7.45 -9.68
N ALA A 409 46.28 -7.01 -8.53
CA ALA A 409 45.69 -5.90 -7.77
C ALA A 409 45.83 -4.56 -8.52
N VAL A 410 46.98 -4.32 -9.16
CA VAL A 410 47.20 -3.14 -10.01
C VAL A 410 46.29 -3.17 -11.25
N VAL A 411 46.13 -4.33 -11.87
CA VAL A 411 45.26 -4.52 -13.04
C VAL A 411 43.80 -4.23 -12.68
N GLN A 412 43.32 -4.76 -11.55
CA GLN A 412 41.95 -4.53 -11.07
C GLN A 412 41.70 -3.05 -10.75
N ALA A 413 42.63 -2.41 -10.03
CA ALA A 413 42.52 -0.97 -9.73
C ALA A 413 42.48 -0.11 -11.00
N ALA A 414 43.31 -0.44 -12.00
CA ALA A 414 43.32 0.23 -13.30
C ALA A 414 42.01 0.01 -14.05
N GLN A 415 41.49 -1.21 -14.09
CA GLN A 415 40.21 -1.55 -14.71
C GLN A 415 39.06 -0.72 -14.11
N SER A 416 38.92 -0.72 -12.78
CA SER A 416 37.87 0.05 -12.10
C SER A 416 37.99 1.55 -12.38
N ALA A 417 39.21 2.09 -12.40
CA ALA A 417 39.43 3.48 -12.76
C ALA A 417 38.95 3.75 -14.20
N ILE A 418 39.40 2.95 -15.18
CA ILE A 418 39.08 3.11 -16.60
C ILE A 418 37.58 3.00 -16.88
N LEU A 419 36.86 2.06 -16.22
CA LEU A 419 35.41 1.93 -16.36
C LEU A 419 34.67 3.23 -16.02
N THR A 420 35.14 3.96 -15.01
CA THR A 420 34.53 5.21 -14.54
C THR A 420 35.04 6.47 -15.23
N MET A 421 36.07 6.38 -16.08
CA MET A 421 36.65 7.52 -16.77
C MET A 421 35.70 8.14 -17.81
N LYS A 422 35.74 9.46 -17.88
CA LYS A 422 35.10 10.28 -18.92
C LYS A 422 36.10 10.62 -20.03
N GLY A 423 35.59 10.80 -21.24
CA GLY A 423 36.39 11.19 -22.42
C GLY A 423 36.07 10.33 -23.64
N GLU A 424 35.99 10.97 -24.80
CA GLU A 424 35.64 10.32 -26.07
C GLU A 424 36.73 9.35 -26.54
N ASN A 425 38.00 9.65 -26.20
CA ASN A 425 39.15 8.86 -26.61
C ASN A 425 39.50 7.68 -25.69
N VAL A 426 38.76 7.48 -24.60
CA VAL A 426 39.06 6.42 -23.62
C VAL A 426 39.04 5.04 -24.28
N VAL A 427 37.98 4.74 -25.04
CA VAL A 427 37.83 3.43 -25.70
C VAL A 427 38.88 3.22 -26.79
N THR A 428 39.23 4.27 -27.54
CA THR A 428 40.26 4.23 -28.59
C THR A 428 41.63 3.94 -28.01
N GLN A 429 41.98 4.60 -26.90
CA GLN A 429 43.26 4.36 -26.22
C GLN A 429 43.32 2.96 -25.58
N VAL A 430 42.22 2.50 -24.99
CA VAL A 430 42.12 1.13 -24.44
C VAL A 430 42.30 0.09 -25.54
N ALA A 431 41.61 0.23 -26.68
CA ALA A 431 41.74 -0.65 -27.83
C ALA A 431 43.19 -0.69 -28.36
N ALA A 432 43.82 0.48 -28.52
CA ALA A 432 45.22 0.58 -28.97
C ALA A 432 46.25 -0.04 -27.99
N ALA A 433 45.89 -0.13 -26.71
CA ALA A 433 46.75 -0.71 -25.67
C ALA A 433 46.55 -2.22 -25.49
N LEU A 434 45.37 -2.75 -25.83
CA LEU A 434 44.99 -4.15 -25.63
C LEU A 434 46.02 -5.17 -26.17
N PRO A 435 46.52 -5.07 -27.42
CA PRO A 435 47.47 -6.06 -27.96
C PRO A 435 48.80 -6.12 -27.20
N LYS A 436 49.14 -5.05 -26.48
CA LYS A 436 50.42 -4.87 -25.78
C LYS A 436 50.40 -5.41 -24.35
N MET A 437 49.23 -5.80 -23.84
CA MET A 437 49.05 -6.28 -22.45
C MET A 437 49.40 -7.77 -22.29
N LYS A 438 49.73 -8.16 -21.06
CA LYS A 438 49.76 -9.57 -20.62
C LYS A 438 48.34 -10.07 -20.37
N THR A 439 48.14 -11.38 -20.20
CA THR A 439 46.85 -12.06 -19.96
C THR A 439 45.89 -11.29 -19.06
N ALA A 440 46.25 -11.04 -17.79
CA ALA A 440 45.38 -10.33 -16.85
C ALA A 440 44.99 -8.91 -17.34
N GLY A 441 45.94 -8.20 -17.94
CA GLY A 441 45.67 -6.88 -18.51
C GLY A 441 44.78 -6.95 -19.76
N LYS A 442 44.93 -7.98 -20.59
CA LYS A 442 44.06 -8.20 -21.75
C LYS A 442 42.63 -8.47 -21.32
N THR A 443 42.43 -9.40 -20.39
CA THR A 443 41.11 -9.74 -19.82
C THR A 443 40.40 -8.50 -19.28
N ALA A 444 41.09 -7.70 -18.47
CA ALA A 444 40.52 -6.49 -17.90
C ALA A 444 40.15 -5.43 -18.95
N LEU A 445 40.99 -5.23 -19.98
CA LEU A 445 40.68 -4.27 -21.05
C LEU A 445 39.58 -4.77 -22.00
N LEU A 446 39.47 -6.08 -22.23
CA LEU A 446 38.37 -6.69 -22.97
C LEU A 446 37.03 -6.45 -22.27
N GLU A 447 36.99 -6.65 -20.95
CA GLU A 447 35.80 -6.35 -20.14
C GLU A 447 35.44 -4.86 -20.19
N VAL A 448 36.44 -3.95 -20.14
CA VAL A 448 36.21 -2.51 -20.32
C VAL A 448 35.57 -2.20 -21.68
N LEU A 449 36.11 -2.77 -22.77
CA LEU A 449 35.57 -2.53 -24.12
C LEU A 449 34.15 -3.08 -24.27
N GLY A 450 33.89 -4.27 -23.72
CA GLY A 450 32.55 -4.88 -23.69
C GLY A 450 31.55 -4.04 -22.89
N ALA A 451 31.89 -3.68 -21.65
CA ALA A 451 31.04 -2.90 -20.75
C ALA A 451 30.74 -1.49 -21.30
N ARG A 452 31.69 -0.90 -22.03
CA ARG A 452 31.53 0.41 -22.68
C ARG A 452 30.96 0.33 -24.11
N LYS A 453 30.55 -0.86 -24.57
CA LYS A 453 29.99 -1.10 -25.91
C LYS A 453 30.83 -0.46 -27.02
N ALA A 454 32.13 -0.71 -27.01
CA ALA A 454 33.08 -0.07 -27.92
C ALA A 454 33.04 -0.64 -29.36
N THR A 455 31.84 -0.74 -29.96
CA THR A 455 31.58 -1.33 -31.29
C THR A 455 32.54 -0.85 -32.39
N PRO A 456 32.92 0.44 -32.49
CA PRO A 456 33.90 0.89 -33.50
C PRO A 456 35.27 0.19 -33.42
N HIS A 457 35.62 -0.41 -32.28
CA HIS A 457 36.88 -1.11 -32.04
C HIS A 457 36.72 -2.65 -31.96
N ILE A 458 35.59 -3.18 -32.40
CA ILE A 458 35.27 -4.62 -32.29
C ILE A 458 36.28 -5.51 -33.03
N ASN A 459 36.87 -5.05 -34.13
CA ASN A 459 37.90 -5.81 -34.86
C ASN A 459 39.12 -6.11 -33.98
N VAL A 460 39.49 -5.20 -33.08
CA VAL A 460 40.58 -5.41 -32.12
C VAL A 460 40.24 -6.52 -31.12
N VAL A 461 38.96 -6.65 -30.76
CA VAL A 461 38.45 -7.71 -29.88
C VAL A 461 38.33 -9.04 -30.64
N LEU A 462 37.83 -9.03 -31.88
CA LEU A 462 37.77 -10.21 -32.76
C LEU A 462 39.16 -10.83 -32.98
N ASP A 463 40.23 -10.03 -33.06
CA ASP A 463 41.57 -10.59 -33.16
C ASP A 463 42.03 -11.29 -31.87
N GLN A 464 41.49 -10.92 -30.70
CA GLN A 464 41.80 -11.61 -29.44
C GLN A 464 41.06 -12.95 -29.28
N THR A 465 40.00 -13.23 -30.05
CA THR A 465 39.37 -14.55 -30.04
C THR A 465 40.26 -15.62 -30.67
N LYS A 466 41.30 -15.24 -31.42
CA LYS A 466 42.30 -16.14 -32.00
C LYS A 466 43.48 -16.39 -31.05
N SER A 467 43.38 -15.97 -29.78
CA SER A 467 44.46 -16.12 -28.82
C SER A 467 44.70 -17.58 -28.47
N LYS A 468 45.96 -17.97 -28.31
CA LYS A 468 46.31 -19.30 -27.75
C LYS A 468 46.12 -19.38 -26.24
N ASP A 469 45.80 -18.26 -25.59
CA ASP A 469 45.51 -18.20 -24.16
C ASP A 469 43.99 -18.28 -23.96
N PRO A 470 43.47 -19.40 -23.42
CA PRO A 470 42.03 -19.65 -23.31
C PRO A 470 41.33 -18.61 -22.42
N VAL A 471 42.04 -18.01 -21.45
CA VAL A 471 41.48 -16.95 -20.59
C VAL A 471 41.25 -15.67 -21.39
N VAL A 472 42.15 -15.35 -22.32
CA VAL A 472 42.03 -14.18 -23.20
C VAL A 472 40.97 -14.41 -24.27
N GLU A 473 40.95 -15.60 -24.87
CA GLU A 473 39.94 -15.99 -25.85
C GLU A 473 38.52 -15.87 -25.27
N LEU A 474 38.25 -16.51 -24.12
CA LEU A 474 36.94 -16.45 -23.48
C LEU A 474 36.56 -15.01 -23.07
N ALA A 475 37.52 -14.21 -22.58
CA ALA A 475 37.26 -12.81 -22.26
C ALA A 475 36.91 -11.99 -23.52
N ALA A 476 37.50 -12.31 -24.66
CA ALA A 476 37.19 -11.66 -25.93
C ALA A 476 35.79 -12.03 -26.41
N LEU A 477 35.40 -13.30 -26.37
CA LEU A 477 34.04 -13.74 -26.71
C LEU A 477 32.98 -13.08 -25.80
N ASN A 478 33.26 -12.97 -24.50
CA ASN A 478 32.37 -12.26 -23.57
C ASN A 478 32.29 -10.75 -23.83
N ALA A 479 33.36 -10.12 -24.30
CA ALA A 479 33.32 -8.73 -24.71
C ALA A 479 32.47 -8.53 -25.98
N LEU A 480 32.61 -9.43 -26.97
CA LEU A 480 31.82 -9.41 -28.21
C LEU A 480 30.32 -9.46 -27.94
N LYS A 481 29.88 -10.21 -26.91
CA LYS A 481 28.47 -10.27 -26.48
C LYS A 481 27.81 -8.90 -26.37
N ASN A 482 28.53 -7.89 -25.90
CA ASN A 482 27.99 -6.55 -25.64
C ASN A 482 28.37 -5.51 -26.71
N MET A 483 29.21 -5.89 -27.68
CA MET A 483 29.73 -5.00 -28.72
C MET A 483 29.15 -5.30 -30.10
N ALA A 484 28.83 -6.57 -30.38
CA ALA A 484 28.37 -7.00 -31.68
C ALA A 484 27.00 -6.43 -32.02
N THR A 485 26.84 -6.05 -33.27
CA THR A 485 25.59 -5.61 -33.92
C THR A 485 25.30 -6.53 -35.10
N GLN A 486 24.18 -6.33 -35.79
CA GLN A 486 23.75 -7.17 -36.91
C GLN A 486 24.84 -7.32 -38.00
N GLU A 487 25.61 -6.26 -38.27
CA GLU A 487 26.71 -6.27 -39.25
C GLU A 487 27.82 -7.27 -38.93
N HIS A 488 27.94 -7.68 -37.67
CA HIS A 488 28.99 -8.56 -37.16
C HIS A 488 28.59 -10.03 -37.13
N LEU A 489 27.33 -10.37 -37.43
CA LEU A 489 26.84 -11.76 -37.47
C LEU A 489 27.72 -12.70 -38.33
N PRO A 490 28.16 -12.31 -39.55
CA PRO A 490 29.04 -13.16 -40.36
C PRO A 490 30.37 -13.52 -39.65
N ALA A 491 30.86 -12.69 -38.73
CA ALA A 491 32.06 -12.96 -37.95
C ALA A 491 31.79 -13.86 -36.74
N LEU A 492 30.57 -13.86 -36.20
CA LEU A 492 30.19 -14.67 -35.03
C LEU A 492 29.86 -16.12 -35.39
N TYR A 493 29.32 -16.40 -36.57
CA TYR A 493 28.94 -17.77 -36.95
C TYR A 493 30.11 -18.75 -37.02
N PRO A 494 31.27 -18.40 -37.63
CA PRO A 494 32.45 -19.26 -37.61
C PRO A 494 32.98 -19.48 -36.19
N LEU A 495 32.93 -18.45 -35.33
CA LEU A 495 33.34 -18.56 -33.92
C LEU A 495 32.43 -19.53 -33.15
N LEU A 496 31.13 -19.53 -33.42
CA LEU A 496 30.20 -20.49 -32.82
C LEU A 496 30.55 -21.92 -33.27
N ALA A 497 30.84 -22.12 -34.56
CA ALA A 497 31.19 -23.43 -35.10
C ALA A 497 32.52 -23.98 -34.54
N SER A 498 33.48 -23.10 -34.26
CA SER A 498 34.80 -23.46 -33.72
C SER A 498 34.89 -23.50 -32.20
N ALA A 499 33.86 -23.05 -31.47
CA ALA A 499 33.83 -23.08 -30.02
C ALA A 499 33.89 -24.52 -29.48
N ASN A 500 34.77 -24.77 -28.51
CA ASN A 500 35.08 -26.10 -28.01
C ASN A 500 34.64 -26.31 -26.55
N THR A 501 34.32 -25.23 -25.83
CA THR A 501 33.83 -25.29 -24.44
C THR A 501 32.38 -24.79 -24.32
N PRO A 502 31.59 -25.29 -23.35
CA PRO A 502 30.24 -24.78 -23.09
C PRO A 502 30.19 -23.28 -22.81
N GLU A 503 31.23 -22.73 -22.18
CA GLU A 503 31.36 -21.31 -21.87
C GLU A 503 31.56 -20.47 -23.14
N GLU A 504 32.42 -20.91 -24.06
CA GLU A 504 32.60 -20.27 -25.37
C GLU A 504 31.32 -20.30 -26.19
N VAL A 505 30.67 -21.48 -26.30
CA VAL A 505 29.42 -21.64 -27.04
C VAL A 505 28.36 -20.68 -26.50
N THR A 506 28.21 -20.60 -25.18
CA THR A 506 27.24 -19.71 -24.55
C THR A 506 27.57 -18.24 -24.82
N ALA A 507 28.84 -17.83 -24.71
CA ALA A 507 29.26 -16.47 -24.97
C ALA A 507 28.95 -16.03 -26.42
N VAL A 508 29.22 -16.89 -27.40
CA VAL A 508 28.94 -16.59 -28.81
C VAL A 508 27.44 -16.63 -29.13
N GLN A 509 26.69 -17.60 -28.59
CA GLN A 509 25.23 -17.65 -28.73
C GLN A 509 24.57 -16.36 -28.22
N GLU A 510 24.99 -15.87 -27.05
CA GLU A 510 24.50 -14.61 -26.49
C GLU A 510 24.93 -13.40 -27.33
N GLY A 511 26.14 -13.42 -27.91
CA GLY A 511 26.59 -12.39 -28.84
C GLY A 511 25.78 -12.36 -30.14
N ILE A 512 25.43 -13.53 -30.70
CA ILE A 512 24.56 -13.63 -31.87
C ILE A 512 23.16 -13.11 -31.54
N TYR A 513 22.59 -13.51 -30.40
CA TYR A 513 21.29 -13.00 -29.95
C TYR A 513 21.30 -11.48 -29.75
N ASN A 514 22.30 -10.94 -29.06
CA ASN A 514 22.41 -9.50 -28.82
C ASN A 514 22.66 -8.71 -30.11
N ALA A 515 23.41 -9.26 -31.06
CA ALA A 515 23.62 -8.66 -32.38
C ALA A 515 22.31 -8.53 -33.19
N LEU A 516 21.29 -9.34 -32.87
CA LEU A 516 19.96 -9.24 -33.47
C LEU A 516 19.06 -8.20 -32.79
N ALA A 517 19.50 -7.54 -31.71
CA ALA A 517 18.67 -6.60 -30.94
C ALA A 517 18.14 -5.42 -31.77
N ASP A 518 18.86 -5.01 -32.82
CA ASP A 518 18.44 -3.93 -33.72
C ASP A 518 17.33 -4.36 -34.71
N VAL A 519 17.11 -5.67 -34.88
CA VAL A 519 16.02 -6.23 -35.70
C VAL A 519 14.75 -6.29 -34.85
N LYS A 520 13.80 -5.39 -35.09
CA LYS A 520 12.59 -5.28 -34.25
C LYS A 520 11.63 -6.46 -34.36
N ASP A 521 11.54 -7.11 -35.51
CA ASP A 521 10.63 -8.24 -35.73
C ASP A 521 11.28 -9.58 -35.35
N LYS A 522 10.70 -10.27 -34.36
CA LYS A 522 11.15 -11.60 -33.91
C LYS A 522 11.07 -12.66 -35.01
N ASN A 523 10.11 -12.57 -35.94
CA ASN A 523 10.02 -13.50 -37.07
C ASN A 523 11.22 -13.30 -38.00
N GLN A 524 11.60 -12.05 -38.25
CA GLN A 524 12.78 -11.74 -39.03
C GLN A 524 14.07 -12.18 -38.32
N GLN A 525 14.18 -11.97 -37.00
CA GLN A 525 15.30 -12.52 -36.21
C GLN A 525 15.38 -14.05 -36.35
N THR A 526 14.24 -14.73 -36.26
CA THR A 526 14.12 -16.18 -36.43
C THR A 526 14.58 -16.60 -37.82
N ASP A 527 14.13 -15.92 -38.88
CA ASP A 527 14.50 -16.22 -40.26
C ASP A 527 16.00 -16.07 -40.53
N ILE A 528 16.64 -15.05 -39.96
CA ILE A 528 18.10 -14.87 -40.05
C ILE A 528 18.83 -16.08 -39.47
N ILE A 529 18.41 -16.55 -38.29
CA ILE A 529 19.04 -17.69 -37.63
C ILE A 529 18.74 -19.00 -38.35
N LEU A 530 17.51 -19.22 -38.83
CA LEU A 530 17.16 -20.42 -39.58
C LEU A 530 17.91 -20.50 -40.92
N ALA A 531 18.07 -19.38 -41.62
CA ALA A 531 18.85 -19.32 -42.85
C ALA A 531 20.34 -19.66 -42.60
N GLN A 532 20.90 -19.20 -41.48
CA GLN A 532 22.26 -19.55 -41.10
C GLN A 532 22.39 -21.02 -40.66
N MET A 533 21.42 -21.52 -39.87
CA MET A 533 21.38 -22.91 -39.43
C MET A 533 21.27 -23.88 -40.62
N ALA A 534 20.54 -23.51 -41.67
CA ALA A 534 20.44 -24.31 -42.89
C ALA A 534 21.78 -24.46 -43.62
N GLN A 535 22.64 -23.43 -43.56
CA GLN A 535 23.98 -23.42 -44.18
C GLN A 535 25.06 -24.06 -43.30
N ALA A 536 24.78 -24.30 -42.01
CA ALA A 536 25.74 -24.88 -41.09
C ALA A 536 25.98 -26.38 -41.35
N PRO A 537 27.21 -26.90 -41.11
CA PRO A 537 27.49 -28.34 -41.10
C PRO A 537 26.53 -29.11 -40.19
N ALA A 538 26.21 -30.36 -40.55
CA ALA A 538 25.18 -31.15 -39.88
C ALA A 538 25.41 -31.27 -38.36
N ASP A 539 26.66 -31.48 -37.94
CA ASP A 539 27.10 -31.59 -36.54
C ASP A 539 27.07 -30.25 -35.78
N LYS A 540 26.92 -29.12 -36.48
CA LYS A 540 26.90 -27.76 -35.91
C LYS A 540 25.53 -27.12 -35.89
N LYS A 541 24.51 -27.72 -36.53
CA LYS A 541 23.14 -27.19 -36.56
C LYS A 541 22.54 -27.05 -35.15
N THR A 542 22.87 -27.96 -34.25
CA THR A 542 22.36 -27.99 -32.87
C THR A 542 22.73 -26.74 -32.06
N LEU A 543 23.81 -26.03 -32.43
CA LEU A 543 24.28 -24.82 -31.75
C LEU A 543 23.33 -23.62 -31.90
N TYR A 544 22.39 -23.64 -32.83
CA TYR A 544 21.48 -22.52 -33.07
C TYR A 544 20.16 -22.59 -32.26
N TYR A 545 19.80 -23.75 -31.70
CA TYR A 545 18.53 -23.90 -30.97
C TYR A 545 18.44 -22.98 -29.74
N ASN A 546 19.51 -22.82 -28.97
CA ASN A 546 19.48 -21.90 -27.81
C ASN A 546 19.29 -20.44 -28.25
N VAL A 547 19.84 -20.05 -29.40
CA VAL A 547 19.62 -18.71 -29.97
C VAL A 547 18.14 -18.54 -30.32
N LEU A 548 17.52 -19.53 -30.97
CA LEU A 548 16.09 -19.54 -31.27
C LEU A 548 15.24 -19.48 -29.99
N GLY A 549 15.59 -20.22 -28.94
CA GLY A 549 14.92 -20.16 -27.65
C GLY A 549 15.08 -18.83 -26.93
N ARG A 550 16.20 -18.12 -27.16
CA ARG A 550 16.44 -16.78 -26.63
C ARG A 550 15.70 -15.69 -27.41
N ILE A 551 15.54 -15.85 -28.73
CA ILE A 551 14.66 -15.01 -29.56
C ILE A 551 13.19 -15.18 -29.13
N GLY A 552 12.76 -16.44 -29.00
CA GLY A 552 11.39 -16.80 -28.65
C GLY A 552 10.38 -16.44 -29.74
N GLY A 553 9.11 -16.32 -29.35
CA GLY A 553 8.01 -16.04 -30.30
C GLY A 553 7.48 -17.27 -31.03
N LYS A 554 6.32 -17.11 -31.66
CA LYS A 554 5.51 -18.22 -32.19
C LYS A 554 6.24 -19.03 -33.26
N LYS A 555 6.91 -18.37 -34.21
CA LYS A 555 7.61 -19.03 -35.31
C LYS A 555 8.78 -19.89 -34.81
N ALA A 556 9.66 -19.31 -34.00
CA ALA A 556 10.77 -20.05 -33.37
C ALA A 556 10.24 -21.23 -32.54
N LEU A 557 9.21 -21.02 -31.72
CA LEU A 557 8.62 -22.08 -30.89
C LEU A 557 8.08 -23.22 -31.75
N GLN A 558 7.34 -22.92 -32.82
CA GLN A 558 6.80 -23.93 -33.74
C GLN A 558 7.92 -24.75 -34.39
N THR A 559 8.98 -24.09 -34.86
CA THR A 559 10.13 -24.79 -35.46
C THR A 559 10.82 -25.68 -34.45
N VAL A 560 11.19 -25.17 -33.27
CA VAL A 560 11.87 -25.96 -32.24
C VAL A 560 11.02 -27.13 -31.74
N ALA A 561 9.71 -26.93 -31.57
CA ALA A 561 8.78 -27.98 -31.18
C ALA A 561 8.63 -29.06 -32.27
N ALA A 562 8.60 -28.68 -33.55
CA ALA A 562 8.55 -29.63 -34.67
C ALA A 562 9.82 -30.47 -34.73
N ASP A 563 10.99 -29.86 -34.54
CA ASP A 563 12.28 -30.55 -34.54
C ASP A 563 12.41 -31.51 -33.35
N PHE A 564 11.85 -31.19 -32.18
CA PHE A 564 11.75 -32.15 -31.07
C PHE A 564 10.88 -33.38 -31.43
N LYS A 565 9.81 -33.19 -32.21
CA LYS A 565 8.89 -34.28 -32.59
C LYS A 565 9.47 -35.17 -33.69
N GLY A 566 10.12 -34.59 -34.69
CA GLY A 566 10.56 -35.30 -35.90
C GLY A 566 12.07 -35.48 -36.09
N GLY A 567 12.91 -34.84 -35.28
CA GLY A 567 14.36 -34.89 -35.41
C GLY A 567 15.00 -36.19 -34.92
N ASP A 568 16.29 -36.37 -35.23
CA ASP A 568 17.12 -37.41 -34.61
C ASP A 568 17.40 -37.11 -33.13
N GLU A 569 18.02 -38.05 -32.40
CA GLU A 569 18.22 -37.88 -30.94
C GLU A 569 19.10 -36.68 -30.55
N GLU A 570 20.04 -36.25 -31.39
CA GLU A 570 20.87 -35.07 -31.10
C GLU A 570 20.08 -33.77 -31.32
N ILE A 571 19.28 -33.72 -32.40
CA ILE A 571 18.33 -32.63 -32.65
C ILE A 571 17.30 -32.54 -31.53
N LYS A 572 16.72 -33.67 -31.11
CA LYS A 572 15.74 -33.71 -30.02
C LYS A 572 16.31 -33.14 -28.72
N LYS A 573 17.52 -33.56 -28.32
CA LYS A 573 18.18 -33.04 -27.12
C LYS A 573 18.40 -31.52 -27.20
N ALA A 574 18.86 -31.02 -28.34
CA ALA A 574 19.14 -29.59 -28.52
C ALA A 574 17.84 -28.75 -28.54
N ALA A 575 16.82 -29.22 -29.27
CA ALA A 575 15.50 -28.59 -29.30
C ALA A 575 14.85 -28.58 -27.90
N PHE A 576 14.93 -29.70 -27.19
CA PHE A 576 14.43 -29.81 -25.83
C PHE A 576 15.15 -28.86 -24.85
N ALA A 577 16.49 -28.77 -24.94
CA ALA A 577 17.28 -27.85 -24.13
C ALA A 577 16.87 -26.39 -24.36
N ALA A 578 16.58 -26.01 -25.61
CA ALA A 578 16.08 -24.69 -25.95
C ALA A 578 14.68 -24.44 -25.36
N LEU A 579 13.74 -25.37 -25.51
CA LEU A 579 12.39 -25.28 -24.89
C LEU A 579 12.49 -25.11 -23.37
N GLY A 580 13.39 -25.85 -22.71
CA GLY A 580 13.59 -25.77 -21.26
C GLY A 580 14.20 -24.46 -20.76
N ARG A 581 14.83 -23.67 -21.64
CA ARG A 581 15.47 -22.36 -21.38
C ARG A 581 14.76 -21.21 -22.10
N TRP A 582 13.55 -21.44 -22.59
CA TRP A 582 12.78 -20.45 -23.33
C TRP A 582 12.64 -19.14 -22.54
N ASN A 583 12.64 -18.02 -23.26
CA ASN A 583 12.74 -16.69 -22.65
C ASN A 583 11.44 -16.20 -21.96
N ASP A 584 10.31 -16.85 -22.19
CA ASP A 584 9.00 -16.52 -21.66
C ASP A 584 8.12 -17.77 -21.47
N PHE A 585 6.88 -17.59 -21.01
CA PHE A 585 5.93 -18.67 -20.73
C PHE A 585 5.38 -19.37 -21.99
N SER A 586 5.67 -18.88 -23.21
CA SER A 586 5.05 -19.41 -24.43
C SER A 586 5.38 -20.88 -24.70
N ALA A 587 6.54 -21.37 -24.23
CA ALA A 587 6.94 -22.77 -24.36
C ALA A 587 6.31 -23.70 -23.31
N ALA A 588 5.63 -23.18 -22.28
CA ALA A 588 5.12 -23.98 -21.17
C ALA A 588 4.12 -25.05 -21.65
N ASN A 589 3.24 -24.69 -22.58
CA ASN A 589 2.28 -25.65 -23.15
C ASN A 589 2.99 -26.79 -23.90
N GLU A 590 4.06 -26.49 -24.64
CA GLU A 590 4.81 -27.55 -25.30
C GLU A 590 5.56 -28.42 -24.27
N LEU A 591 6.16 -27.83 -23.24
CA LEU A 591 6.84 -28.59 -22.17
C LEU A 591 5.90 -29.54 -21.44
N ILE A 592 4.69 -29.11 -21.07
CA ILE A 592 3.73 -29.99 -20.39
C ILE A 592 3.22 -31.09 -21.34
N ASN A 593 3.01 -30.79 -22.63
CA ASN A 593 2.65 -31.79 -23.62
C ASN A 593 3.76 -32.84 -23.81
N ILE A 594 5.02 -32.40 -23.84
CA ILE A 594 6.19 -33.30 -23.89
C ILE A 594 6.21 -34.19 -22.65
N ALA A 595 5.99 -33.64 -21.46
CA ALA A 595 5.91 -34.42 -20.23
C ALA A 595 4.80 -35.49 -20.33
N GLN A 596 3.59 -35.10 -20.71
CA GLN A 596 2.45 -36.00 -20.83
C GLN A 596 2.67 -37.12 -21.86
N ALA A 597 3.28 -36.82 -23.01
CA ALA A 597 3.52 -37.79 -24.08
C ALA A 597 4.70 -38.75 -23.82
N ASN A 598 5.58 -38.43 -22.87
CA ASN A 598 6.83 -39.17 -22.64
C ASN A 598 6.95 -39.72 -21.21
N ILE A 599 5.82 -40.03 -20.56
CA ILE A 599 5.79 -40.59 -19.22
C ILE A 599 6.73 -41.82 -19.13
N GLY A 600 7.62 -41.82 -18.13
CA GLY A 600 8.62 -42.88 -17.93
C GLY A 600 9.91 -42.74 -18.77
N SER A 601 10.03 -41.71 -19.61
CA SER A 601 11.26 -41.38 -20.35
C SER A 601 12.11 -40.30 -19.65
N PRO A 602 13.42 -40.18 -19.95
CA PRO A 602 14.26 -39.10 -19.43
C PRO A 602 13.73 -37.68 -19.72
N TYR A 603 12.93 -37.51 -20.79
CA TYR A 603 12.32 -36.23 -21.14
C TYR A 603 11.19 -35.83 -20.19
N PHE A 604 10.50 -36.78 -19.55
CA PHE A 604 9.37 -36.49 -18.65
C PHE A 604 9.78 -35.61 -17.47
N ASP A 605 10.75 -36.06 -16.67
CA ASP A 605 11.16 -35.35 -15.46
C ASP A 605 11.77 -33.98 -15.80
N GLN A 606 12.57 -33.91 -16.87
CA GLN A 606 13.16 -32.65 -17.31
C GLN A 606 12.12 -31.66 -17.81
N ALA A 607 11.11 -32.13 -18.55
CA ALA A 607 10.04 -31.30 -19.12
C ALA A 607 9.14 -30.76 -18.00
N LEU A 608 8.76 -31.63 -17.05
CA LEU A 608 7.98 -31.26 -15.87
C LEU A 608 8.70 -30.21 -15.03
N ARG A 609 10.01 -30.38 -14.76
CA ARG A 609 10.82 -29.39 -14.04
C ARG A 609 10.91 -28.07 -14.78
N ALA A 610 11.10 -28.11 -16.10
CA ALA A 610 11.15 -26.90 -16.92
C ALA A 610 9.81 -26.15 -16.91
N TYR A 611 8.70 -26.88 -17.03
CA TYR A 611 7.35 -26.32 -16.93
C TYR A 611 7.12 -25.65 -15.57
N VAL A 612 7.41 -26.32 -14.45
CA VAL A 612 7.23 -25.76 -13.11
C VAL A 612 8.10 -24.51 -12.91
N ARG A 613 9.34 -24.48 -13.42
CA ARG A 613 10.18 -23.27 -13.40
C ARG A 613 9.54 -22.12 -14.19
N GLN A 614 9.00 -22.39 -15.38
CA GLN A 614 8.33 -21.36 -16.17
C GLN A 614 7.10 -20.81 -15.46
N VAL A 615 6.26 -21.68 -14.87
CA VAL A 615 5.10 -21.27 -14.06
C VAL A 615 5.52 -20.41 -12.86
N SER A 616 6.58 -20.81 -12.14
CA SER A 616 7.12 -20.06 -11.00
C SER A 616 7.53 -18.64 -11.40
N SER A 617 8.27 -18.51 -12.51
CA SER A 617 8.75 -17.22 -13.03
C SER A 617 7.68 -16.36 -13.69
N ALA A 618 6.55 -16.95 -14.10
CA ALA A 618 5.49 -16.23 -14.78
C ALA A 618 4.82 -15.19 -13.87
N LYS A 619 4.43 -14.04 -14.44
CA LYS A 619 3.72 -12.96 -13.75
C LYS A 619 2.20 -13.17 -13.78
N PHE A 620 1.75 -14.33 -13.33
CA PHE A 620 0.32 -14.65 -13.23
C PHE A 620 -0.19 -14.50 -11.80
N PRO A 621 -1.50 -14.21 -11.62
CA PRO A 621 -2.17 -14.31 -10.33
C PRO A 621 -2.03 -15.71 -9.69
N GLY A 622 -2.22 -15.78 -8.38
CA GLY A 622 -2.07 -17.02 -7.61
C GLY A 622 -3.01 -18.13 -8.07
N GLU A 623 -4.23 -17.78 -8.47
CA GLU A 623 -5.25 -18.67 -9.01
C GLU A 623 -4.80 -19.31 -10.31
N GLN A 624 -4.33 -18.51 -11.27
CA GLN A 624 -3.81 -19.04 -12.54
C GLN A 624 -2.56 -19.90 -12.33
N LYS A 625 -1.64 -19.50 -11.45
CA LYS A 625 -0.49 -20.33 -11.10
C LYS A 625 -0.92 -21.66 -10.51
N LEU A 626 -1.91 -21.67 -9.63
CA LEU A 626 -2.42 -22.90 -9.03
C LEU A 626 -3.02 -23.85 -10.08
N LEU A 627 -3.78 -23.36 -11.05
CA LEU A 627 -4.33 -24.18 -12.13
C LEU A 627 -3.21 -24.87 -12.93
N LEU A 628 -2.18 -24.12 -13.31
CA LEU A 628 -1.00 -24.62 -14.02
C LEU A 628 -0.20 -25.63 -13.17
N LEU A 629 0.02 -25.35 -11.89
CA LEU A 629 0.72 -26.26 -10.98
C LEU A 629 -0.08 -27.54 -10.74
N THR A 630 -1.40 -27.45 -10.62
CA THR A 630 -2.27 -28.63 -10.45
C THR A 630 -2.20 -29.53 -11.69
N LYS A 631 -2.17 -28.96 -12.90
CA LYS A 631 -1.94 -29.72 -14.14
C LYS A 631 -0.63 -30.53 -14.09
N SER A 632 0.44 -29.96 -13.55
CA SER A 632 1.70 -30.69 -13.37
C SER A 632 1.64 -31.73 -12.25
N LEU A 633 0.83 -31.50 -11.22
CA LEU A 633 0.64 -32.42 -10.10
C LEU A 633 -0.14 -33.67 -10.51
N ASP A 634 -1.14 -33.50 -11.39
CA ASP A 634 -1.99 -34.58 -11.92
C ASP A 634 -1.18 -35.65 -12.70
N ILE A 635 -0.01 -35.27 -13.25
CA ILE A 635 0.86 -36.18 -14.01
C ILE A 635 2.12 -36.60 -13.25
N ALA A 636 2.40 -36.02 -12.08
CA ALA A 636 3.62 -36.28 -11.31
C ALA A 636 3.66 -37.73 -10.77
N GLN A 637 4.74 -38.46 -11.03
CA GLN A 637 4.88 -39.87 -10.68
C GLN A 637 5.68 -40.10 -9.39
N THR A 638 6.65 -39.23 -9.09
CA THR A 638 7.53 -39.41 -7.93
C THR A 638 7.31 -38.37 -6.84
N ASN A 639 7.75 -38.67 -5.62
CA ASN A 639 7.64 -37.77 -4.48
C ASN A 639 8.53 -36.52 -4.65
N GLU A 640 9.66 -36.63 -5.36
CA GLU A 640 10.53 -35.50 -5.68
C GLU A 640 9.81 -34.49 -6.59
N GLN A 641 9.06 -35.00 -7.57
CA GLN A 641 8.25 -34.18 -8.48
C GLN A 641 7.11 -33.49 -7.72
N LYS A 642 6.37 -34.24 -6.91
CA LYS A 642 5.29 -33.70 -6.06
C LYS A 642 5.83 -32.65 -5.08
N ASN A 643 6.96 -32.91 -4.42
CA ASN A 643 7.62 -31.94 -3.53
C ASN A 643 8.06 -30.67 -4.27
N LEU A 644 8.59 -30.78 -5.50
CA LEU A 644 8.93 -29.61 -6.31
C LEU A 644 7.70 -28.72 -6.56
N ILE A 645 6.58 -29.34 -6.96
CA ILE A 645 5.34 -28.64 -7.28
C ILE A 645 4.71 -28.02 -6.02
N LEU A 646 4.64 -28.78 -4.92
CA LEU A 646 4.07 -28.31 -3.65
C LEU A 646 4.78 -27.08 -3.08
N ARG A 647 6.10 -26.95 -3.27
CA ARG A 647 6.84 -25.74 -2.87
C ARG A 647 6.36 -24.49 -3.63
N GLU A 648 6.05 -24.64 -4.91
CA GLU A 648 5.51 -23.54 -5.71
C GLU A 648 4.03 -23.28 -5.41
N VAL A 649 3.24 -24.32 -5.10
CA VAL A 649 1.85 -24.16 -4.60
C VAL A 649 1.83 -23.31 -3.33
N GLY A 650 2.80 -23.51 -2.44
CA GLY A 650 3.01 -22.72 -1.22
C GLY A 650 3.23 -21.22 -1.44
N ARG A 651 3.49 -20.78 -2.68
CA ARG A 651 3.71 -19.38 -3.07
C ARG A 651 2.52 -18.75 -3.79
N SER A 652 1.44 -19.49 -4.02
CA SER A 652 0.24 -18.97 -4.71
C SER A 652 -0.66 -18.14 -3.81
N HIS A 653 -0.65 -18.36 -2.48
CA HIS A 653 -1.40 -17.58 -1.48
C HIS A 653 -2.93 -17.51 -1.70
N THR A 654 -3.54 -18.55 -2.27
CA THR A 654 -5.00 -18.64 -2.48
C THR A 654 -5.64 -19.71 -1.59
N TYR A 655 -6.94 -19.59 -1.29
CA TYR A 655 -7.67 -20.60 -0.51
C TYR A 655 -7.59 -21.99 -1.16
N LEU A 656 -7.80 -22.09 -2.48
CA LEU A 656 -7.68 -23.36 -3.19
C LEU A 656 -6.24 -23.92 -3.18
N SER A 657 -5.21 -23.06 -3.12
CA SER A 657 -3.83 -23.55 -2.99
C SER A 657 -3.58 -24.16 -1.61
N LEU A 658 -4.23 -23.62 -0.57
CA LEU A 658 -4.18 -24.18 0.78
C LEU A 658 -4.81 -25.57 0.81
N LEU A 659 -6.00 -25.71 0.22
CA LEU A 659 -6.68 -27.01 0.11
C LEU A 659 -5.87 -28.02 -0.68
N THR A 660 -5.25 -27.61 -1.79
CA THR A 660 -4.40 -28.47 -2.61
C THR A 660 -3.18 -28.96 -1.82
N ALA A 661 -2.50 -28.09 -1.07
CA ALA A 661 -1.39 -28.49 -0.22
C ALA A 661 -1.84 -29.38 0.96
N ALA A 662 -2.99 -29.08 1.57
CA ALA A 662 -3.52 -29.79 2.73
C ALA A 662 -3.80 -31.27 2.46
N LYS A 663 -4.13 -31.66 1.22
CA LYS A 663 -4.32 -33.06 0.79
C LYS A 663 -3.12 -33.96 1.09
N TYR A 664 -1.93 -33.39 1.24
CA TYR A 664 -0.67 -34.12 1.41
C TYR A 664 -0.12 -34.05 2.85
N LEU A 665 -0.88 -33.48 3.80
CA LEU A 665 -0.46 -33.39 5.21
C LEU A 665 -0.35 -34.75 5.89
N ASP A 666 -1.13 -35.74 5.44
CA ASP A 666 -1.14 -37.10 5.99
C ASP A 666 -0.22 -38.07 5.22
N ASP A 667 0.43 -37.62 4.13
CA ASP A 667 1.38 -38.42 3.36
C ASP A 667 2.78 -38.32 3.98
N ALA A 668 3.30 -39.41 4.56
CA ALA A 668 4.56 -39.42 5.28
C ALA A 668 5.76 -38.87 4.47
N SER A 669 5.74 -39.01 3.14
CA SER A 669 6.81 -38.59 2.23
C SER A 669 6.70 -37.14 1.74
N LEU A 670 5.51 -36.53 1.87
CA LEU A 670 5.21 -35.18 1.38
C LEU A 670 4.82 -34.20 2.49
N GLN A 671 4.46 -34.70 3.69
CA GLN A 671 3.90 -33.93 4.81
C GLN A 671 4.75 -32.73 5.24
N GLN A 672 6.09 -32.81 5.18
CA GLN A 672 6.96 -31.67 5.54
C GLN A 672 6.80 -30.50 4.56
N THR A 673 6.83 -30.80 3.26
CA THR A 673 6.66 -29.79 2.20
C THR A 673 5.23 -29.25 2.21
N ALA A 674 4.25 -30.13 2.38
CA ALA A 674 2.84 -29.77 2.49
C ALA A 674 2.59 -28.83 3.67
N ALA A 675 3.12 -29.15 4.86
CA ALA A 675 2.98 -28.30 6.05
C ALA A 675 3.62 -26.92 5.86
N THR A 676 4.81 -26.88 5.25
CA THR A 676 5.48 -25.62 4.89
C THR A 676 4.62 -24.80 3.92
N ALA A 677 4.07 -25.43 2.88
CA ALA A 677 3.20 -24.77 1.91
C ALA A 677 1.92 -24.22 2.56
N VAL A 678 1.20 -25.04 3.34
CA VAL A 678 -0.02 -24.63 4.09
C VAL A 678 0.27 -23.41 4.97
N SER A 679 1.39 -23.43 5.68
CA SER A 679 1.77 -22.34 6.58
C SER A 679 2.12 -21.07 5.83
N ASN A 680 2.90 -21.17 4.75
CA ASN A 680 3.25 -20.01 3.91
C ASN A 680 2.01 -19.39 3.26
N ILE A 681 1.05 -20.20 2.82
CA ILE A 681 -0.19 -19.73 2.20
C ILE A 681 -1.03 -18.94 3.21
N ALA A 682 -1.36 -19.56 4.36
CA ALA A 682 -2.22 -18.94 5.36
C ALA A 682 -1.58 -17.69 6.01
N LEU A 683 -0.29 -17.76 6.35
CA LEU A 683 0.42 -16.61 6.93
C LEU A 683 0.63 -15.48 5.93
N GLY A 684 0.70 -15.80 4.63
CA GLY A 684 0.87 -14.82 3.56
C GLY A 684 -0.42 -14.09 3.16
N ASN A 685 -1.61 -14.62 3.50
CA ASN A 685 -2.89 -14.01 3.15
C ASN A 685 -3.92 -14.17 4.28
N LYS A 686 -4.13 -13.08 5.04
CA LYS A 686 -5.08 -13.06 6.17
C LYS A 686 -6.57 -13.17 5.77
N GLU A 687 -6.90 -13.01 4.50
CA GLU A 687 -8.29 -13.23 4.01
C GLU A 687 -8.67 -14.71 3.96
N ILE A 688 -7.66 -15.60 4.04
CA ILE A 688 -7.83 -17.04 4.14
C ILE A 688 -8.04 -17.39 5.62
N PHE A 689 -9.29 -17.61 5.98
CA PHE A 689 -9.70 -18.07 7.30
C PHE A 689 -10.84 -19.07 7.19
N GLY A 690 -11.02 -19.85 8.24
CA GLY A 690 -12.10 -20.82 8.33
C GLY A 690 -11.81 -21.91 9.34
N ASN A 691 -12.79 -22.78 9.55
CA ASN A 691 -12.63 -23.93 10.45
C ASN A 691 -11.63 -24.95 9.89
N ASP A 692 -11.66 -25.15 8.58
CA ASP A 692 -10.72 -25.99 7.84
C ASP A 692 -9.29 -25.41 7.88
N VAL A 693 -9.12 -24.09 7.69
CA VAL A 693 -7.82 -23.41 7.80
C VAL A 693 -7.21 -23.62 9.18
N ARG A 694 -8.01 -23.51 10.25
CA ARG A 694 -7.57 -23.85 11.62
C ARG A 694 -7.11 -25.30 11.72
N GLU A 695 -7.89 -26.23 11.19
CA GLU A 695 -7.57 -27.64 11.22
C GLU A 695 -6.23 -27.91 10.51
N TYR A 696 -6.07 -27.41 9.29
CA TYR A 696 -4.88 -27.62 8.47
C TYR A 696 -3.63 -26.97 9.06
N LEU A 697 -3.74 -25.78 9.66
CA LEU A 697 -2.62 -25.16 10.37
C LEU A 697 -2.21 -25.94 11.62
N ASN A 698 -3.17 -26.45 12.40
CA ASN A 698 -2.87 -27.32 13.54
C ASN A 698 -2.21 -28.63 13.10
N LYS A 699 -2.72 -29.27 12.04
CA LYS A 699 -2.09 -30.45 11.43
C LYS A 699 -0.68 -30.15 10.93
N ALA A 700 -0.48 -29.04 10.22
CA ALA A 700 0.83 -28.60 9.74
C ALA A 700 1.82 -28.43 10.92
N MET A 701 1.43 -27.75 11.99
CA MET A 701 2.27 -27.63 13.19
C MET A 701 2.64 -29.00 13.78
N ASN A 702 1.71 -29.95 13.80
CA ASN A 702 1.92 -31.28 14.38
C ASN A 702 2.91 -32.14 13.57
N VAL A 703 2.97 -31.97 12.24
CA VAL A 703 3.87 -32.77 11.39
C VAL A 703 5.23 -32.12 11.18
N MET A 704 5.38 -30.79 11.25
CA MET A 704 6.66 -30.12 11.00
C MET A 704 7.80 -30.56 11.93
N ARG A 705 9.01 -30.77 11.38
CA ARG A 705 10.23 -31.17 12.10
C ARG A 705 11.44 -30.32 11.66
N GLY A 706 12.42 -30.11 12.54
CA GLY A 706 13.67 -29.39 12.24
C GLY A 706 14.00 -28.33 13.30
N GLN A 707 15.27 -27.89 13.35
CA GLN A 707 15.75 -26.94 14.38
C GLN A 707 15.14 -25.52 14.26
N GLU A 708 14.70 -25.12 13.06
CA GLU A 708 14.17 -23.78 12.78
C GLU A 708 12.62 -23.70 12.83
N VAL A 709 11.94 -24.82 13.08
CA VAL A 709 10.47 -24.92 12.98
C VAL A 709 9.72 -24.18 14.09
N GLU A 710 10.31 -24.03 15.28
CA GLU A 710 9.61 -23.42 16.42
C GLU A 710 9.23 -21.95 16.18
N TYR A 711 10.03 -21.22 15.39
CA TYR A 711 9.68 -19.87 14.97
C TYR A 711 8.42 -19.86 14.08
N THR A 712 8.34 -20.76 13.10
CA THR A 712 7.17 -20.90 12.23
C THR A 712 5.94 -21.31 13.02
N LYS A 713 6.05 -22.25 13.95
CA LYS A 713 4.94 -22.64 14.84
C LYS A 713 4.46 -21.48 15.71
N ALA A 714 5.37 -20.65 16.23
CA ALA A 714 4.98 -19.46 16.99
C ALA A 714 4.15 -18.48 16.14
N ASN A 715 4.54 -18.27 14.88
CA ASN A 715 3.77 -17.44 13.95
C ASN A 715 2.40 -18.04 13.61
N ILE A 716 2.33 -19.36 13.43
CA ILE A 716 1.05 -20.05 13.22
C ILE A 716 0.14 -19.89 14.43
N ARG A 717 0.63 -20.09 15.66
CA ARG A 717 -0.17 -19.88 16.88
C ARG A 717 -0.71 -18.45 16.96
N LYS A 718 0.14 -17.45 16.74
CA LYS A 718 -0.29 -16.05 16.70
C LYS A 718 -1.37 -15.80 15.65
N HIS A 719 -1.21 -16.36 14.45
CA HIS A 719 -2.21 -16.21 13.39
C HIS A 719 -3.54 -16.89 13.76
N LEU A 720 -3.50 -18.09 14.36
CA LEU A 720 -4.68 -18.77 14.86
C LEU A 720 -5.44 -17.95 15.90
N ASP A 721 -4.71 -17.26 16.80
CA ASP A 721 -5.29 -16.39 17.84
C ASP A 721 -5.95 -15.13 17.25
N GLU A 722 -5.37 -14.55 16.19
CA GLU A 722 -5.88 -13.35 15.51
C GLU A 722 -7.01 -13.64 14.49
N MET A 723 -7.18 -14.89 14.05
CA MET A 723 -8.04 -15.25 12.92
C MET A 723 -9.55 -15.16 13.25
N PRO A 724 -10.40 -14.59 12.36
CA PRO A 724 -11.86 -14.48 12.56
C PRO A 724 -12.54 -15.81 12.86
N LYS A 725 -13.44 -15.85 13.84
CA LYS A 725 -14.14 -17.08 14.29
C LYS A 725 -15.15 -17.64 13.29
N ASP A 726 -15.43 -16.91 12.21
CA ASP A 726 -16.33 -17.34 11.16
C ASP A 726 -15.84 -18.64 10.49
N ALA A 727 -16.80 -19.43 9.99
CA ALA A 727 -16.54 -20.74 9.40
C ALA A 727 -15.70 -20.68 8.11
N GLY A 728 -15.62 -19.50 7.47
CA GLY A 728 -14.90 -19.32 6.21
C GLY A 728 -15.67 -19.89 5.02
N PHE A 729 -14.93 -20.43 4.06
CA PHE A 729 -15.51 -21.13 2.91
C PHE A 729 -15.99 -22.53 3.30
N VAL A 730 -17.16 -22.93 2.78
CA VAL A 730 -17.71 -24.29 2.92
C VAL A 730 -17.88 -24.93 1.55
N SER A 731 -17.67 -26.23 1.45
CA SER A 731 -17.85 -26.93 0.16
C SER A 731 -19.32 -27.11 -0.17
N LEU A 732 -19.71 -26.72 -1.39
CA LEU A 732 -21.00 -27.03 -2.02
C LEU A 732 -21.01 -28.41 -2.70
N PHE A 733 -19.83 -28.99 -2.95
CA PHE A 733 -19.71 -30.27 -3.63
C PHE A 733 -18.81 -31.23 -2.84
N ASN A 734 -19.32 -32.43 -2.56
CA ASN A 734 -18.61 -33.41 -1.74
C ASN A 734 -17.59 -34.26 -2.52
N GLY A 735 -17.48 -34.07 -3.84
CA GLY A 735 -16.58 -34.84 -4.71
C GLY A 735 -17.05 -36.27 -5.02
N LYS A 736 -18.23 -36.69 -4.55
CA LYS A 736 -18.71 -38.08 -4.62
C LYS A 736 -20.03 -38.21 -5.35
N ASP A 737 -20.99 -37.36 -5.03
CA ASP A 737 -22.36 -37.41 -5.54
C ASP A 737 -23.00 -36.01 -5.58
N LEU A 738 -24.26 -35.94 -6.01
CA LEU A 738 -25.03 -34.69 -6.11
C LEU A 738 -25.76 -34.33 -4.80
N THR A 739 -25.34 -34.85 -3.64
CA THR A 739 -25.91 -34.41 -2.35
C THR A 739 -25.74 -32.90 -2.19
N GLY A 740 -26.82 -32.21 -1.81
CA GLY A 740 -26.87 -30.75 -1.77
C GLY A 740 -27.36 -30.09 -3.06
N TRP A 741 -27.60 -30.88 -4.11
CA TRP A 741 -28.07 -30.42 -5.42
C TRP A 741 -29.38 -31.09 -5.84
N LYS A 742 -30.15 -30.40 -6.69
CA LYS A 742 -31.47 -30.81 -7.20
C LYS A 742 -31.73 -30.20 -8.59
N GLY A 743 -32.71 -30.72 -9.32
CA GLY A 743 -33.13 -30.19 -10.62
C GLY A 743 -33.87 -28.85 -10.50
N LEU A 744 -33.78 -28.01 -11.53
CA LEU A 744 -34.50 -26.74 -11.60
C LEU A 744 -36.02 -26.95 -11.75
N VAL A 745 -36.82 -26.30 -10.91
CA VAL A 745 -38.29 -26.23 -11.06
C VAL A 745 -38.70 -24.81 -11.44
N ALA A 746 -38.95 -24.59 -12.73
CA ALA A 746 -39.40 -23.31 -13.30
C ALA A 746 -38.50 -22.10 -12.95
N ASP A 747 -38.86 -20.91 -13.43
CA ASP A 747 -38.21 -19.67 -12.99
C ASP A 747 -38.63 -19.30 -11.54
N PRO A 748 -37.83 -18.50 -10.80
CA PRO A 748 -38.12 -18.16 -9.41
C PRO A 748 -39.48 -17.49 -9.19
N ILE A 749 -39.98 -16.70 -10.17
CA ILE A 749 -41.27 -16.01 -10.06
C ILE A 749 -42.40 -17.03 -10.07
N LYS A 750 -42.39 -17.96 -11.04
CA LYS A 750 -43.39 -19.05 -11.10
C LYS A 750 -43.28 -19.98 -9.89
N ARG A 751 -42.06 -20.36 -9.51
CA ARG A 751 -41.80 -21.24 -8.36
C ARG A 751 -42.36 -20.66 -7.06
N SER A 752 -42.23 -19.35 -6.85
CA SER A 752 -42.74 -18.68 -5.64
C SER A 752 -44.26 -18.71 -5.48
N LYS A 753 -45.01 -18.99 -6.55
CA LYS A 753 -46.48 -19.05 -6.56
C LYS A 753 -47.05 -20.46 -6.37
N MET A 754 -46.20 -21.48 -6.34
CA MET A 754 -46.61 -22.87 -6.14
C MET A 754 -46.86 -23.13 -4.65
N ASP A 755 -47.94 -23.85 -4.35
CA ASP A 755 -48.10 -24.43 -3.01
C ASP A 755 -47.09 -25.58 -2.78
N ALA A 756 -46.89 -25.95 -1.52
CA ALA A 756 -45.89 -26.93 -1.12
C ALA A 756 -46.07 -28.30 -1.80
N LYS A 757 -47.30 -28.74 -2.05
CA LYS A 757 -47.58 -30.05 -2.66
C LYS A 757 -47.26 -30.01 -4.16
N THR A 758 -47.72 -28.98 -4.85
CA THR A 758 -47.43 -28.75 -6.27
C THR A 758 -45.93 -28.65 -6.51
N LEU A 759 -45.21 -27.91 -5.66
CA LEU A 759 -43.76 -27.77 -5.76
C LEU A 759 -43.03 -29.10 -5.52
N ALA A 760 -43.45 -29.89 -4.53
CA ALA A 760 -42.85 -31.19 -4.26
C ALA A 760 -42.98 -32.15 -5.46
N THR A 761 -44.18 -32.27 -6.06
CA THR A 761 -44.39 -33.11 -7.24
C THR A 761 -43.58 -32.62 -8.45
N ALA A 762 -43.50 -31.29 -8.66
CA ALA A 762 -42.68 -30.74 -9.73
C ALA A 762 -41.17 -30.97 -9.50
N GLN A 763 -40.73 -30.95 -8.25
CA GLN A 763 -39.34 -31.22 -7.87
C GLN A 763 -38.92 -32.66 -8.15
N GLU A 764 -39.75 -33.65 -7.83
CA GLU A 764 -39.47 -35.06 -8.15
C GLU A 764 -39.20 -35.26 -9.65
N LYS A 765 -40.05 -34.65 -10.50
CA LYS A 765 -39.88 -34.69 -11.96
C LYS A 765 -38.61 -33.98 -12.43
N ALA A 766 -38.31 -32.80 -11.87
CA ALA A 766 -37.10 -32.05 -12.20
C ALA A 766 -35.83 -32.82 -11.80
N ASP A 767 -35.84 -33.48 -10.64
CA ASP A 767 -34.71 -34.28 -10.16
C ASP A 767 -34.47 -35.50 -11.03
N GLU A 768 -35.53 -36.18 -11.48
CA GLU A 768 -35.43 -37.29 -12.43
C GLU A 768 -34.85 -36.84 -13.79
N GLN A 769 -35.30 -35.70 -14.31
CA GLN A 769 -34.81 -35.15 -15.58
C GLN A 769 -33.35 -34.70 -15.49
N MET A 770 -32.98 -33.97 -14.45
CA MET A 770 -31.62 -33.49 -14.22
C MET A 770 -30.61 -34.64 -14.20
N ARG A 771 -30.94 -35.77 -13.58
CA ARG A 771 -30.05 -36.95 -13.46
C ARG A 771 -29.73 -37.64 -14.79
N GLN A 772 -30.39 -37.27 -15.90
CA GLN A 772 -30.09 -37.80 -17.23
C GLN A 772 -28.87 -37.14 -17.86
N ASP A 773 -28.65 -35.85 -17.57
CA ASP A 773 -27.58 -35.05 -18.19
C ASP A 773 -26.46 -34.68 -17.22
N TRP A 774 -26.71 -34.74 -15.91
CA TRP A 774 -25.76 -34.41 -14.86
C TRP A 774 -25.27 -35.65 -14.12
N ALA A 775 -23.95 -35.83 -14.06
CA ALA A 775 -23.32 -36.96 -13.37
C ALA A 775 -22.06 -36.51 -12.63
N VAL A 776 -21.66 -37.28 -11.61
CA VAL A 776 -20.34 -37.11 -10.99
C VAL A 776 -19.38 -38.11 -11.62
N LYS A 777 -18.28 -37.62 -12.21
CA LYS A 777 -17.22 -38.45 -12.79
C LYS A 777 -15.86 -37.92 -12.34
N ASN A 778 -14.97 -38.81 -11.90
CA ASN A 778 -13.62 -38.46 -11.46
C ASN A 778 -13.56 -37.36 -10.37
N GLY A 779 -14.57 -37.29 -9.51
CA GLY A 779 -14.67 -36.25 -8.48
C GLY A 779 -15.04 -34.86 -9.03
N GLU A 780 -15.68 -34.80 -10.20
CA GLU A 780 -16.14 -33.58 -10.87
C GLU A 780 -17.64 -33.69 -11.14
N ILE A 781 -18.39 -32.59 -10.99
CA ILE A 781 -19.75 -32.50 -11.52
C ILE A 781 -19.64 -32.26 -13.03
N MET A 782 -20.24 -33.14 -13.81
CA MET A 782 -20.16 -33.14 -15.26
C MET A 782 -21.55 -33.02 -15.86
N PHE A 783 -21.75 -31.99 -16.67
CA PHE A 783 -22.84 -31.95 -17.63
C PHE A 783 -22.39 -32.63 -18.92
N VAL A 784 -23.10 -33.66 -19.37
CA VAL A 784 -22.73 -34.51 -20.52
C VAL A 784 -23.85 -34.64 -21.56
N GLY A 785 -24.90 -33.84 -21.43
CA GLY A 785 -26.22 -34.16 -21.95
C GLY A 785 -26.77 -33.27 -23.06
N LYS A 786 -28.08 -33.40 -23.32
CA LYS A 786 -28.80 -32.73 -24.43
C LYS A 786 -29.63 -31.50 -24.02
N GLY A 787 -29.66 -31.14 -22.73
CA GLY A 787 -30.23 -29.89 -22.23
C GLY A 787 -31.58 -30.02 -21.51
N TYR A 788 -31.75 -31.00 -20.62
CA TYR A 788 -33.00 -31.16 -19.85
C TYR A 788 -33.31 -29.94 -18.95
N ASP A 789 -32.47 -29.63 -17.96
CA ASP A 789 -32.50 -28.35 -17.22
C ASP A 789 -31.26 -28.16 -16.34
N ASN A 790 -31.13 -26.97 -15.73
CA ASN A 790 -30.02 -26.59 -14.84
C ASN A 790 -29.92 -27.46 -13.57
N LEU A 791 -28.70 -27.61 -13.06
CA LEU A 791 -28.44 -28.18 -11.75
C LEU A 791 -28.41 -27.07 -10.70
N THR A 792 -29.15 -27.22 -9.60
CA THR A 792 -29.39 -26.13 -8.64
C THR A 792 -29.06 -26.55 -7.21
N SER A 793 -28.61 -25.60 -6.39
CA SER A 793 -28.38 -25.87 -4.96
C SER A 793 -29.71 -26.08 -4.22
N ILE A 794 -29.75 -27.01 -3.27
CA ILE A 794 -30.91 -27.18 -2.38
C ILE A 794 -31.08 -25.96 -1.48
N LYS A 795 -29.97 -25.50 -0.89
CA LYS A 795 -29.93 -24.28 -0.07
C LYS A 795 -30.04 -23.05 -0.96
N LYS A 796 -30.80 -22.06 -0.49
CA LYS A 796 -30.85 -20.71 -1.05
C LYS A 796 -29.77 -19.84 -0.41
N TYR A 797 -29.16 -18.97 -1.20
CA TYR A 797 -28.09 -18.10 -0.75
C TYR A 797 -28.46 -16.63 -0.95
N GLY A 798 -28.18 -15.82 0.08
CA GLY A 798 -28.25 -14.37 0.05
C GLY A 798 -26.96 -13.77 -0.48
N ASP A 799 -26.31 -12.91 0.30
CA ASP A 799 -24.98 -12.37 -0.05
C ASP A 799 -23.91 -13.45 0.16
N PHE A 800 -23.03 -13.61 -0.82
CA PHE A 800 -22.00 -14.65 -0.78
C PHE A 800 -20.77 -14.32 -1.60
N GLU A 801 -19.70 -15.02 -1.29
CA GLU A 801 -18.54 -15.17 -2.12
C GLU A 801 -18.38 -16.64 -2.51
N MET A 802 -18.17 -16.91 -3.78
CA MET A 802 -18.11 -18.25 -4.35
C MET A 802 -16.81 -18.46 -5.10
N LEU A 803 -16.17 -19.60 -4.87
CA LEU A 803 -15.06 -20.11 -5.67
C LEU A 803 -15.56 -21.31 -6.46
N ILE A 804 -15.25 -21.35 -7.75
CA ILE A 804 -15.60 -22.48 -8.60
C ILE A 804 -14.56 -22.68 -9.70
N ASP A 805 -14.03 -23.89 -9.79
CA ASP A 805 -13.27 -24.30 -10.96
C ASP A 805 -14.22 -24.89 -12.00
N TRP A 806 -14.05 -24.47 -13.25
CA TRP A 806 -14.87 -24.92 -14.37
C TRP A 806 -14.01 -25.19 -15.60
N LYS A 807 -14.52 -26.05 -16.49
CA LYS A 807 -13.87 -26.38 -17.76
C LYS A 807 -14.94 -26.72 -18.79
N ILE A 808 -14.89 -26.02 -19.92
CA ILE A 808 -15.66 -26.42 -21.11
C ILE A 808 -14.81 -27.42 -21.89
N TYR A 809 -15.36 -28.59 -22.15
CA TYR A 809 -14.68 -29.61 -22.94
C TYR A 809 -14.78 -29.29 -24.42
N ASP A 810 -13.69 -29.54 -25.16
CA ASP A 810 -13.70 -29.45 -26.61
C ASP A 810 -14.43 -30.68 -27.19
N ASP A 811 -15.63 -30.46 -27.71
CA ASP A 811 -16.41 -31.47 -28.42
C ASP A 811 -16.26 -31.37 -29.96
N GLY A 812 -15.31 -30.55 -30.42
CA GLY A 812 -15.03 -30.28 -31.83
C GLY A 812 -16.06 -29.41 -32.54
N LYS A 813 -17.12 -28.96 -31.86
CA LYS A 813 -18.16 -28.13 -32.48
C LYS A 813 -17.86 -26.64 -32.39
N GLY A 814 -16.98 -26.23 -31.47
CA GLY A 814 -16.67 -24.82 -31.24
C GLY A 814 -17.88 -24.02 -30.75
N GLU A 815 -18.86 -24.67 -30.10
CA GLU A 815 -20.10 -24.04 -29.63
C GLU A 815 -20.21 -24.02 -28.10
N GLY A 816 -19.07 -24.10 -27.40
CA GLY A 816 -18.96 -24.07 -25.95
C GLY A 816 -19.73 -22.91 -25.30
N ASP A 817 -20.68 -23.23 -24.42
CA ASP A 817 -21.54 -22.27 -23.72
C ASP A 817 -22.00 -22.84 -22.37
N ALA A 818 -21.93 -22.03 -21.31
CA ALA A 818 -22.48 -22.31 -20.00
C ALA A 818 -22.48 -21.04 -19.13
N GLY A 819 -22.84 -21.18 -17.86
CA GLY A 819 -22.76 -20.09 -16.91
C GLY A 819 -23.18 -20.49 -15.52
N VAL A 820 -23.00 -19.54 -14.61
CA VAL A 820 -23.46 -19.64 -13.22
C VAL A 820 -24.58 -18.64 -13.00
N TYR A 821 -25.72 -19.13 -12.54
CA TYR A 821 -26.87 -18.30 -12.20
C TYR A 821 -26.75 -17.89 -10.74
N LEU A 822 -26.90 -16.59 -10.49
CA LEU A 822 -26.78 -16.01 -9.17
C LEU A 822 -28.18 -15.72 -8.65
N ARG A 823 -28.57 -16.39 -7.56
CA ARG A 823 -29.93 -16.32 -6.99
C ARG A 823 -31.01 -16.58 -8.04
N GLY A 824 -30.88 -17.69 -8.76
CA GLY A 824 -31.84 -18.12 -9.78
C GLY A 824 -31.95 -17.20 -11.00
N THR A 825 -30.99 -16.29 -11.20
CA THR A 825 -30.98 -15.36 -12.34
C THR A 825 -29.73 -15.60 -13.19
N PRO A 826 -29.88 -15.77 -14.52
CA PRO A 826 -28.77 -16.10 -15.42
C PRO A 826 -27.82 -14.92 -15.63
N GLN A 827 -26.57 -14.97 -15.15
CA GLN A 827 -25.62 -13.88 -15.45
C GLN A 827 -24.16 -14.20 -15.65
N VAL A 828 -23.47 -15.06 -14.87
CA VAL A 828 -22.00 -15.16 -15.03
C VAL A 828 -21.68 -16.12 -16.18
N GLN A 829 -21.37 -15.55 -17.34
CA GLN A 829 -21.21 -16.29 -18.60
C GLN A 829 -19.88 -17.05 -18.66
N MET A 830 -19.92 -18.25 -19.25
CA MET A 830 -18.77 -19.09 -19.63
C MET A 830 -18.92 -19.48 -21.10
N TRP A 831 -17.88 -19.37 -21.91
CA TRP A 831 -17.98 -19.77 -23.32
C TRP A 831 -16.63 -20.12 -23.94
N ASP A 832 -16.67 -20.73 -25.12
CA ASP A 832 -15.53 -20.77 -26.01
C ASP A 832 -15.35 -19.39 -26.68
N THR A 833 -14.23 -18.72 -26.36
CA THR A 833 -13.89 -17.39 -26.91
C THR A 833 -13.70 -17.37 -28.43
N SER A 834 -13.58 -18.53 -29.08
CA SER A 834 -13.53 -18.65 -30.54
C SER A 834 -14.87 -18.35 -31.21
N ARG A 835 -15.99 -18.33 -30.46
CA ARG A 835 -17.36 -18.06 -30.94
C ARG A 835 -17.61 -16.57 -31.23
N VAL A 836 -16.82 -16.00 -32.14
CA VAL A 836 -16.83 -14.56 -32.46
C VAL A 836 -18.19 -14.04 -32.95
N LYS A 837 -19.02 -14.90 -33.55
CA LYS A 837 -20.33 -14.54 -34.12
C LYS A 837 -21.36 -14.12 -33.07
N VAL A 838 -21.23 -14.63 -31.84
CA VAL A 838 -22.12 -14.30 -30.71
C VAL A 838 -21.48 -13.32 -29.72
N GLY A 839 -20.29 -12.80 -30.06
CA GLY A 839 -19.56 -11.86 -29.23
C GLY A 839 -18.62 -12.52 -28.21
N ALA A 840 -18.36 -13.84 -28.30
CA ALA A 840 -17.61 -14.57 -27.29
C ALA A 840 -16.13 -14.16 -27.14
N GLN A 841 -15.58 -13.47 -28.13
CA GLN A 841 -14.19 -13.02 -28.14
C GLN A 841 -13.84 -12.05 -27.02
N VAL A 842 -14.84 -11.50 -26.31
CA VAL A 842 -14.60 -10.59 -25.18
C VAL A 842 -14.23 -11.32 -23.89
N GLY A 843 -14.37 -12.65 -23.83
CA GLY A 843 -13.98 -13.48 -22.67
C GLY A 843 -15.13 -13.77 -21.70
N SER A 844 -14.91 -14.70 -20.76
CA SER A 844 -15.93 -15.14 -19.79
C SER A 844 -16.00 -14.21 -18.56
N GLY A 845 -17.01 -14.43 -17.70
CA GLY A 845 -17.18 -13.74 -16.42
C GLY A 845 -18.00 -12.44 -16.47
N GLY A 846 -18.46 -12.03 -17.66
CA GLY A 846 -19.40 -10.93 -17.84
C GLY A 846 -20.85 -11.30 -17.48
N LEU A 847 -21.66 -10.28 -17.18
CA LEU A 847 -23.08 -10.39 -16.80
C LEU A 847 -23.99 -10.29 -18.02
N TYR A 848 -23.92 -11.27 -18.92
CA TYR A 848 -24.31 -11.09 -20.34
C TYR A 848 -25.78 -10.74 -20.58
N ASN A 849 -26.64 -11.04 -19.61
CA ASN A 849 -28.08 -10.75 -19.66
C ASN A 849 -28.48 -9.36 -19.14
N ASN A 850 -27.55 -8.57 -18.63
CA ASN A 850 -27.77 -7.15 -18.35
C ASN A 850 -28.04 -6.38 -19.66
N LYS A 851 -29.05 -5.50 -19.64
CA LYS A 851 -29.42 -4.66 -20.80
C LYS A 851 -29.05 -3.19 -20.59
N VAL A 852 -29.21 -2.71 -19.36
CA VAL A 852 -28.96 -1.32 -18.95
C VAL A 852 -27.57 -1.22 -18.33
N HIS A 853 -27.20 -2.18 -17.49
CA HIS A 853 -25.88 -2.23 -16.85
C HIS A 853 -24.86 -2.95 -17.73
N PRO A 854 -23.54 -2.73 -17.50
CA PRO A 854 -22.50 -3.43 -18.23
C PRO A 854 -22.70 -4.96 -18.22
N SER A 855 -22.57 -5.56 -19.41
CA SER A 855 -22.75 -7.01 -19.61
C SER A 855 -21.47 -7.72 -20.06
N LYS A 856 -20.54 -6.99 -20.67
CA LYS A 856 -19.25 -7.52 -21.15
C LYS A 856 -18.18 -7.46 -20.06
N PRO A 857 -17.28 -8.45 -19.98
CA PRO A 857 -16.15 -8.39 -19.08
C PRO A 857 -15.15 -7.28 -19.46
N LEU A 858 -14.33 -6.88 -18.50
CA LEU A 858 -13.30 -5.85 -18.64
C LEU A 858 -12.13 -6.30 -19.52
N LYS A 859 -11.82 -7.61 -19.54
CA LYS A 859 -10.75 -8.20 -20.35
C LYS A 859 -10.92 -9.71 -20.50
N VAL A 860 -10.29 -10.27 -21.52
CA VAL A 860 -10.17 -11.72 -21.73
C VAL A 860 -9.14 -12.28 -20.74
N ALA A 861 -9.53 -13.26 -19.94
CA ALA A 861 -8.64 -13.97 -19.00
C ALA A 861 -8.82 -15.50 -19.05
N ASP A 862 -9.59 -15.98 -20.02
CA ASP A 862 -9.89 -17.40 -20.23
C ASP A 862 -8.63 -18.22 -20.56
N ASN A 863 -8.56 -19.41 -19.97
CA ASN A 863 -7.68 -20.47 -20.45
C ASN A 863 -8.26 -21.12 -21.71
N GLN A 864 -7.41 -21.82 -22.45
CA GLN A 864 -7.80 -22.51 -23.68
C GLN A 864 -8.91 -23.55 -23.42
N LEU A 865 -9.72 -23.85 -24.45
CA LEU A 865 -10.74 -24.89 -24.38
C LEU A 865 -10.12 -26.23 -23.93
N GLY A 866 -10.81 -26.95 -23.04
CA GLY A 866 -10.27 -28.16 -22.41
C GLY A 866 -9.35 -27.92 -21.20
N GLU A 867 -9.00 -26.67 -20.87
CA GLU A 867 -8.26 -26.33 -19.65
C GLU A 867 -9.19 -25.82 -18.55
N TRP A 868 -8.77 -26.00 -17.29
CA TRP A 868 -9.50 -25.49 -16.14
C TRP A 868 -9.38 -23.97 -16.05
N ASN A 869 -10.48 -23.34 -15.65
CA ASN A 869 -10.58 -21.95 -15.27
C ASN A 869 -11.09 -21.87 -13.83
N ASN A 870 -10.84 -20.77 -13.16
CA ASN A 870 -11.34 -20.47 -11.82
C ASN A 870 -12.14 -19.18 -11.83
N PHE A 871 -13.35 -19.21 -11.27
CA PHE A 871 -14.04 -17.99 -10.86
C PHE A 871 -13.97 -17.78 -9.35
N ARG A 872 -13.74 -16.53 -8.97
CA ARG A 872 -14.14 -15.96 -7.67
C ARG A 872 -15.24 -14.95 -7.92
N ILE A 873 -16.46 -15.27 -7.45
CA ILE A 873 -17.67 -14.48 -7.65
C ILE A 873 -18.09 -13.91 -6.30
N LEU A 874 -18.19 -12.59 -6.20
CA LEU A 874 -18.71 -11.89 -5.04
C LEU A 874 -20.07 -11.29 -5.39
N MET A 875 -21.12 -11.72 -4.70
CA MET A 875 -22.49 -11.21 -4.83
C MET A 875 -22.92 -10.55 -3.53
N GLN A 876 -23.07 -9.22 -3.53
CA GLN A 876 -23.47 -8.42 -2.37
C GLN A 876 -24.61 -7.48 -2.75
N GLY A 877 -25.76 -7.60 -2.09
CA GLY A 877 -26.97 -6.89 -2.49
C GLY A 877 -27.39 -7.28 -3.90
N ASP A 878 -27.38 -6.32 -4.81
CA ASP A 878 -27.61 -6.49 -6.24
C ASP A 878 -26.34 -6.40 -7.08
N ARG A 879 -25.15 -6.39 -6.47
CA ARG A 879 -23.89 -6.20 -7.19
C ARG A 879 -23.08 -7.46 -7.29
N VAL A 880 -22.43 -7.61 -8.44
CA VAL A 880 -21.57 -8.75 -8.75
C VAL A 880 -20.18 -8.26 -9.12
N THR A 881 -19.18 -8.88 -8.50
CA THR A 881 -17.77 -8.79 -8.89
C THR A 881 -17.28 -10.18 -9.26
N VAL A 882 -16.56 -10.31 -10.37
CA VAL A 882 -16.02 -11.58 -10.86
C VAL A 882 -14.54 -11.42 -11.15
N TYR A 883 -13.75 -12.33 -10.57
CA TYR A 883 -12.38 -12.58 -10.99
C TYR A 883 -12.32 -13.90 -11.75
N LEU A 884 -11.70 -13.89 -12.92
CA LEU A 884 -11.43 -15.06 -13.74
C LEU A 884 -9.92 -15.34 -13.71
N ASN A 885 -9.53 -16.50 -13.20
CA ASN A 885 -8.12 -16.90 -13.07
C ASN A 885 -7.28 -15.88 -12.26
N GLY A 886 -7.92 -15.22 -11.29
CA GLY A 886 -7.35 -14.17 -10.45
C GLY A 886 -7.35 -12.76 -11.07
N GLU A 887 -7.82 -12.62 -12.31
CA GLU A 887 -7.93 -11.35 -13.00
C GLU A 887 -9.34 -10.76 -12.85
N LEU A 888 -9.44 -9.48 -12.45
CA LEU A 888 -10.74 -8.80 -12.35
C LEU A 888 -11.37 -8.62 -13.73
N VAL A 889 -12.55 -9.22 -13.95
CA VAL A 889 -13.27 -9.18 -15.22
C VAL A 889 -14.66 -8.56 -15.12
N THR A 890 -15.28 -8.51 -13.94
CA THR A 890 -16.50 -7.75 -13.67
C THR A 890 -16.33 -7.03 -12.34
N ASP A 891 -16.53 -5.72 -12.29
CA ASP A 891 -16.26 -4.90 -11.10
C ASP A 891 -17.54 -4.22 -10.61
N ASN A 892 -18.10 -4.73 -9.51
CA ASN A 892 -19.17 -4.10 -8.75
C ASN A 892 -20.41 -3.69 -9.59
N VAL A 893 -20.83 -4.54 -10.53
CA VAL A 893 -21.88 -4.25 -11.50
C VAL A 893 -23.25 -4.68 -10.97
N ILE A 894 -24.27 -3.82 -11.14
CA ILE A 894 -25.66 -4.13 -10.77
C ILE A 894 -26.22 -5.26 -11.63
N LEU A 895 -26.89 -6.19 -10.97
CA LEU A 895 -27.43 -7.41 -11.53
C LEU A 895 -28.92 -7.25 -11.84
N GLU A 896 -29.29 -7.29 -13.12
CA GLU A 896 -30.69 -7.10 -13.51
C GLU A 896 -31.52 -8.36 -13.33
N ASN A 897 -32.73 -8.26 -12.78
CA ASN A 897 -33.64 -9.41 -12.78
C ASN A 897 -34.05 -9.77 -14.21
N TYR A 898 -33.50 -10.88 -14.72
CA TYR A 898 -33.74 -11.33 -16.09
C TYR A 898 -35.22 -11.64 -16.37
N TRP A 899 -35.91 -12.22 -15.37
CA TRP A 899 -37.27 -12.74 -15.50
C TRP A 899 -38.32 -11.63 -15.48
N ASP A 900 -38.10 -10.60 -14.66
CA ASP A 900 -38.90 -9.37 -14.68
C ASP A 900 -38.01 -8.17 -14.35
N ARG A 901 -37.65 -7.39 -15.36
CA ARG A 901 -36.78 -6.20 -15.21
C ARG A 901 -37.44 -5.05 -14.46
N ASN A 902 -38.73 -5.13 -14.16
CA ASN A 902 -39.42 -4.18 -13.29
C ASN A 902 -39.30 -4.57 -11.81
N MET A 903 -38.73 -5.74 -11.49
CA MET A 903 -38.47 -6.19 -10.13
C MET A 903 -36.98 -6.11 -9.79
N PRO A 904 -36.63 -5.88 -8.50
CA PRO A 904 -35.25 -6.06 -8.04
C PRO A 904 -34.81 -7.53 -8.18
N ILE A 905 -33.50 -7.76 -8.09
CA ILE A 905 -32.96 -9.12 -7.99
C ILE A 905 -33.50 -9.83 -6.74
N PHE A 906 -33.63 -11.16 -6.80
CA PHE A 906 -34.13 -11.91 -5.65
C PHE A 906 -33.20 -11.73 -4.44
N PRO A 907 -33.76 -11.49 -3.24
CA PRO A 907 -32.98 -11.39 -2.03
C PRO A 907 -32.15 -12.64 -1.76
N GLU A 908 -32.75 -13.81 -1.88
CA GLU A 908 -32.06 -15.10 -1.79
C GLU A 908 -32.70 -16.03 -2.81
N GLU A 909 -31.87 -16.89 -3.41
CA GLU A 909 -32.37 -18.01 -4.18
C GLU A 909 -31.27 -19.07 -4.34
N GLN A 910 -31.60 -20.18 -5.00
CA GLN A 910 -30.62 -21.19 -5.37
C GLN A 910 -29.55 -20.65 -6.33
N ILE A 911 -28.36 -21.24 -6.28
CA ILE A 911 -27.31 -21.08 -7.28
C ILE A 911 -27.54 -22.16 -8.34
N GLU A 912 -27.36 -21.83 -9.61
CA GLU A 912 -27.57 -22.79 -10.71
C GLU A 912 -26.35 -22.90 -11.61
N LEU A 913 -26.02 -24.13 -11.99
CA LEU A 913 -25.05 -24.42 -13.04
C LEU A 913 -25.84 -24.67 -14.33
N GLN A 914 -25.52 -23.90 -15.36
CA GLN A 914 -26.32 -23.89 -16.57
C GLN A 914 -26.15 -25.18 -17.39
N ALA A 915 -27.27 -25.72 -17.88
CA ALA A 915 -27.30 -26.76 -18.90
C ALA A 915 -27.45 -26.10 -20.29
N HIS A 916 -26.38 -26.05 -21.09
CA HIS A 916 -26.42 -25.39 -22.41
C HIS A 916 -25.69 -26.18 -23.52
N GLY A 917 -26.03 -27.46 -23.65
CA GLY A 917 -25.70 -28.31 -24.82
C GLY A 917 -24.23 -28.69 -25.03
N SER A 918 -23.29 -27.98 -24.40
CA SER A 918 -21.85 -28.29 -24.42
C SER A 918 -21.44 -29.05 -23.16
N PRO A 919 -20.55 -30.05 -23.22
CA PRO A 919 -20.08 -30.71 -22.02
C PRO A 919 -19.24 -29.77 -21.14
N VAL A 920 -19.58 -29.69 -19.86
CA VAL A 920 -18.91 -28.81 -18.88
C VAL A 920 -18.62 -29.57 -17.60
N GLY A 921 -17.41 -29.38 -17.06
CA GLY A 921 -16.98 -29.93 -15.78
C GLY A 921 -16.84 -28.84 -14.74
N TYR A 922 -17.23 -29.15 -13.50
CA TYR A 922 -17.11 -28.27 -12.35
C TYR A 922 -16.46 -29.02 -11.18
N ARG A 923 -15.56 -28.34 -10.47
CA ARG A 923 -14.92 -28.84 -9.24
C ARG A 923 -14.60 -27.69 -8.29
N ASN A 924 -14.13 -28.02 -7.10
CA ASN A 924 -13.71 -27.03 -6.09
C ASN A 924 -14.76 -25.92 -5.89
N ILE A 925 -16.02 -26.32 -5.67
CA ILE A 925 -17.14 -25.40 -5.50
C ILE A 925 -17.25 -25.05 -4.01
N TYR A 926 -16.82 -23.85 -3.64
CA TYR A 926 -16.84 -23.36 -2.26
C TYR A 926 -17.63 -22.07 -2.15
N ILE A 927 -18.32 -21.87 -1.03
CA ILE A 927 -19.08 -20.65 -0.76
C ILE A 927 -18.83 -20.15 0.65
N ARG A 928 -18.75 -18.83 0.79
CA ARG A 928 -18.71 -18.12 2.05
C ARG A 928 -19.88 -17.15 2.06
N GLU A 929 -20.86 -17.38 2.93
CA GLU A 929 -21.97 -16.45 3.10
C GLU A 929 -21.46 -15.16 3.76
N ILE A 930 -21.95 -14.04 3.23
CA ILE A 930 -21.65 -12.72 3.76
C ILE A 930 -22.87 -12.29 4.57
N PRO A 931 -22.72 -11.87 5.83
CA PRO A 931 -23.83 -11.40 6.64
C PRO A 931 -24.61 -10.30 5.92
N ARG A 932 -25.90 -10.55 5.69
CA ARG A 932 -26.77 -9.60 5.02
C ARG A 932 -27.61 -8.80 6.03
N PRO A 933 -27.63 -7.47 5.93
CA PRO A 933 -28.53 -6.63 6.70
C PRO A 933 -30.00 -6.94 6.40
N LYS A 934 -30.84 -6.89 7.44
CA LYS A 934 -32.29 -7.09 7.26
C LYS A 934 -32.87 -5.93 6.42
N PRO A 935 -33.60 -6.22 5.33
CA PRO A 935 -34.21 -5.17 4.51
C PRO A 935 -35.17 -4.30 5.33
N PHE A 936 -35.19 -3.00 5.05
CA PHE A 936 -36.18 -2.09 5.60
C PHE A 936 -37.58 -2.44 5.07
N VAL A 937 -38.55 -2.50 5.98
CA VAL A 937 -39.95 -2.78 5.66
C VAL A 937 -40.83 -1.64 6.17
N LEU A 938 -41.80 -1.25 5.36
CA LEU A 938 -42.80 -0.26 5.77
C LEU A 938 -43.61 -0.77 6.97
N SER A 939 -43.88 0.13 7.91
CA SER A 939 -44.83 -0.12 8.98
C SER A 939 -46.24 -0.34 8.42
N ALA A 940 -47.13 -1.01 9.19
CA ALA A 940 -48.52 -1.21 8.77
C ALA A 940 -49.24 0.13 8.49
N ALA A 941 -48.93 1.18 9.25
CA ALA A 941 -49.44 2.53 9.05
C ALA A 941 -48.94 3.12 7.71
N GLU A 942 -47.64 3.07 7.44
CA GLU A 942 -47.07 3.59 6.18
C GLU A 942 -47.59 2.84 4.96
N LYS A 943 -47.79 1.51 5.05
CA LYS A 943 -48.44 0.73 3.99
C LYS A 943 -49.86 1.21 3.73
N LYS A 944 -50.66 1.40 4.78
CA LYS A 944 -52.04 1.91 4.68
C LYS A 944 -52.08 3.34 4.14
N GLU A 945 -51.07 4.15 4.45
CA GLU A 945 -50.93 5.52 3.96
C GLU A 945 -50.48 5.59 2.49
N GLY A 946 -50.06 4.48 1.88
CA GLY A 946 -49.65 4.42 0.47
C GLY A 946 -48.18 4.75 0.21
N TYR A 947 -47.29 4.57 1.19
CA TYR A 947 -45.85 4.69 0.95
C TYR A 947 -45.33 3.54 0.07
N LYS A 948 -44.39 3.87 -0.82
CA LYS A 948 -43.54 2.95 -1.60
C LYS A 948 -42.10 3.06 -1.07
N VAL A 949 -41.42 1.93 -0.89
CA VAL A 949 -39.99 1.92 -0.56
C VAL A 949 -39.18 2.30 -1.81
N LEU A 950 -38.22 3.21 -1.66
CA LEU A 950 -37.24 3.54 -2.69
C LEU A 950 -35.87 2.90 -2.42
N PHE A 951 -35.52 2.62 -1.16
CA PHE A 951 -34.29 1.92 -0.83
C PHE A 951 -34.45 1.15 0.48
N ASP A 952 -34.34 -0.17 0.40
CA ASP A 952 -34.50 -1.09 1.53
C ASP A 952 -33.18 -1.55 2.16
N GLY A 953 -32.05 -1.06 1.65
CA GLY A 953 -30.71 -1.48 2.08
C GLY A 953 -30.10 -2.61 1.24
N THR A 954 -30.82 -3.15 0.25
CA THR A 954 -30.37 -4.37 -0.43
C THR A 954 -30.23 -4.29 -1.93
N ASN A 955 -30.82 -3.28 -2.58
CA ASN A 955 -30.70 -3.08 -4.02
C ASN A 955 -30.89 -1.61 -4.40
N MET A 956 -30.35 -1.22 -5.56
CA MET A 956 -30.45 0.11 -6.16
C MET A 956 -31.57 0.17 -7.21
N HIS A 957 -32.53 -0.76 -7.19
CA HIS A 957 -33.49 -0.94 -8.29
C HIS A 957 -34.35 0.28 -8.57
N GLU A 958 -34.70 1.09 -7.58
CA GLU A 958 -35.51 2.30 -7.79
C GLU A 958 -34.67 3.53 -8.20
N TRP A 959 -33.37 3.35 -8.42
CA TRP A 959 -32.41 4.42 -8.69
C TRP A 959 -31.71 4.27 -10.05
N MET A 960 -31.34 5.39 -10.64
CA MET A 960 -30.60 5.51 -11.91
C MET A 960 -29.61 6.70 -11.83
N GLY A 961 -28.77 6.87 -12.86
CA GLY A 961 -27.74 7.92 -12.87
C GLY A 961 -26.41 7.42 -12.30
N ASN A 962 -25.81 8.14 -11.36
CA ASN A 962 -24.52 7.80 -10.77
C ASN A 962 -24.60 6.64 -9.78
N THR A 963 -24.76 5.42 -10.29
CA THR A 963 -24.71 4.19 -9.49
C THR A 963 -23.28 3.64 -9.34
N THR A 964 -22.25 4.38 -9.78
CA THR A 964 -20.85 3.97 -9.58
C THR A 964 -20.35 4.44 -8.23
N ASP A 965 -20.62 5.70 -7.87
CA ASP A 965 -20.18 6.29 -6.59
C ASP A 965 -21.18 6.03 -5.45
N TYR A 966 -22.46 5.79 -5.78
CA TYR A 966 -23.50 5.41 -4.84
C TYR A 966 -23.61 3.88 -4.81
N THR A 967 -23.04 3.27 -3.78
CA THR A 967 -22.94 1.82 -3.60
C THR A 967 -23.64 1.37 -2.31
N ILE A 968 -23.86 0.06 -2.17
CA ILE A 968 -24.47 -0.50 -0.97
C ILE A 968 -23.38 -1.03 -0.05
N ALA A 969 -23.36 -0.58 1.19
CA ALA A 969 -22.48 -1.10 2.24
C ALA A 969 -23.24 -1.17 3.56
N ASP A 970 -23.20 -2.34 4.22
CA ASP A 970 -23.86 -2.60 5.51
C ASP A 970 -25.34 -2.19 5.55
N GLY A 971 -26.04 -2.33 4.42
CA GLY A 971 -27.47 -2.04 4.33
C GLY A 971 -27.78 -0.57 4.09
N ASN A 972 -26.78 0.24 3.79
CA ASN A 972 -26.89 1.67 3.56
C ASN A 972 -26.45 2.00 2.13
N MET A 973 -27.08 3.01 1.53
CA MET A 973 -26.59 3.61 0.30
C MET A 973 -25.46 4.58 0.69
N VAL A 974 -24.22 4.19 0.43
CA VAL A 974 -23.02 4.96 0.72
C VAL A 974 -22.55 5.64 -0.56
N VAL A 975 -22.34 6.95 -0.48
CA VAL A 975 -21.67 7.73 -1.51
C VAL A 975 -20.20 7.77 -1.15
N ASP A 976 -19.31 7.30 -2.02
CA ASP A 976 -17.85 7.35 -1.81
C ASP A 976 -17.15 7.76 -3.11
N PRO A 977 -17.18 9.06 -3.46
CA PRO A 977 -16.72 9.55 -4.76
C PRO A 977 -15.20 9.45 -4.86
N LYS A 978 -14.71 8.87 -5.97
CA LYS A 978 -13.29 8.78 -6.30
C LYS A 978 -12.79 10.08 -6.96
N PRO A 979 -11.48 10.36 -6.99
CA PRO A 979 -10.95 11.52 -7.71
C PRO A 979 -11.41 11.52 -9.18
N GLY A 980 -12.13 12.57 -9.59
CA GLY A 980 -12.71 12.70 -10.93
C GLY A 980 -14.17 12.23 -11.07
N SER A 981 -14.77 11.65 -10.02
CA SER A 981 -16.19 11.30 -9.95
C SER A 981 -17.10 12.51 -10.20
N ARG A 982 -18.15 12.32 -11.00
CA ARG A 982 -19.17 13.33 -11.33
C ARG A 982 -20.51 12.65 -11.52
N GLY A 983 -21.59 13.38 -11.25
CA GLY A 983 -22.95 12.99 -11.60
C GLY A 983 -23.84 12.70 -10.40
N ASN A 984 -25.15 12.75 -10.66
CA ASN A 984 -26.20 12.67 -9.66
C ASN A 984 -26.90 11.31 -9.72
N LEU A 985 -27.44 10.88 -8.57
CA LEU A 985 -28.33 9.72 -8.50
C LEU A 985 -29.78 10.22 -8.56
N TYR A 986 -30.64 9.57 -9.32
CA TYR A 986 -32.05 9.93 -9.49
C TYR A 986 -32.96 8.74 -9.23
N SER A 987 -34.18 8.98 -8.73
CA SER A 987 -35.26 8.00 -8.73
C SER A 987 -35.64 7.64 -10.16
N LYS A 988 -36.07 6.40 -10.42
CA LYS A 988 -36.62 6.01 -11.73
C LYS A 988 -37.88 6.80 -12.08
N ASP A 989 -38.81 6.89 -11.14
CA ASP A 989 -40.07 7.60 -11.32
C ASP A 989 -39.92 9.12 -11.12
N GLN A 990 -40.81 9.88 -11.75
CA GLN A 990 -40.99 11.32 -11.50
C GLN A 990 -42.18 11.57 -10.58
N TYR A 991 -42.08 12.62 -9.77
CA TYR A 991 -43.08 13.01 -8.78
C TYR A 991 -43.39 14.49 -8.89
N SER A 992 -44.66 14.85 -8.74
CA SER A 992 -45.12 16.24 -8.66
C SER A 992 -45.36 16.67 -7.21
N ASP A 993 -46.34 16.06 -6.55
CA ASP A 993 -46.68 16.25 -5.14
C ASP A 993 -46.40 14.96 -4.37
N PHE A 994 -45.66 15.04 -3.25
CA PHE A 994 -45.19 13.86 -2.54
C PHE A 994 -44.85 14.13 -1.06
N VAL A 995 -44.75 13.04 -0.29
CA VAL A 995 -44.06 12.99 1.00
C VAL A 995 -42.90 12.03 0.89
N PHE A 996 -41.67 12.50 1.03
CA PHE A 996 -40.45 11.68 0.99
C PHE A 996 -39.82 11.61 2.39
N ARG A 997 -39.60 10.40 2.89
CA ARG A 997 -38.98 10.13 4.18
C ARG A 997 -37.72 9.31 4.00
N PHE A 998 -36.64 9.73 4.61
CA PHE A 998 -35.37 9.03 4.57
C PHE A 998 -34.52 9.37 5.78
N GLU A 999 -33.50 8.55 6.01
CA GLU A 999 -32.45 8.85 6.96
C GLU A 999 -31.14 9.08 6.23
N PHE A 1000 -30.34 10.01 6.74
CA PHE A 1000 -29.01 10.28 6.23
C PHE A 1000 -28.02 10.42 7.38
N LYS A 1001 -26.77 10.04 7.12
CA LYS A 1001 -25.64 10.17 8.02
C LYS A 1001 -24.56 10.94 7.29
N LEU A 1002 -24.35 12.18 7.74
CA LEU A 1002 -23.29 13.03 7.21
C LEU A 1002 -21.94 12.52 7.68
N THR A 1003 -20.95 12.65 6.80
CA THR A 1003 -19.57 12.76 7.23
C THR A 1003 -19.22 14.26 7.28
N PRO A 1004 -18.02 14.62 7.71
CA PRO A 1004 -17.63 16.00 7.85
C PRO A 1004 -17.60 16.82 6.62
N GLY A 1005 -18.01 18.08 6.75
CA GLY A 1005 -18.05 18.98 5.61
C GLY A 1005 -18.82 18.37 4.44
N ALA A 1006 -19.65 17.34 4.70
CA ALA A 1006 -20.26 16.58 3.64
C ALA A 1006 -21.29 17.47 2.96
N ASN A 1007 -21.21 17.48 1.63
CA ASN A 1007 -22.10 18.24 0.79
C ASN A 1007 -22.78 17.34 -0.23
N ASN A 1008 -24.10 17.37 -0.18
CA ASN A 1008 -24.99 16.76 -1.14
C ASN A 1008 -26.27 17.61 -1.23
N GLY A 1009 -27.08 17.37 -2.25
CA GLY A 1009 -28.38 17.97 -2.41
C GLY A 1009 -29.47 16.93 -2.54
N LEU A 1010 -30.64 17.17 -1.98
CA LEU A 1010 -31.86 16.48 -2.37
C LEU A 1010 -32.54 17.27 -3.48
N GLY A 1011 -32.32 16.86 -4.72
CA GLY A 1011 -33.07 17.35 -5.86
C GLY A 1011 -34.54 16.96 -5.75
N ILE A 1012 -35.43 17.95 -5.77
CA ILE A 1012 -36.87 17.75 -5.90
C ILE A 1012 -37.30 18.24 -7.28
N ARG A 1013 -38.15 17.45 -7.94
CA ARG A 1013 -38.57 17.70 -9.33
C ARG A 1013 -37.38 17.87 -10.29
N ALA A 1014 -36.27 17.19 -10.02
CA ALA A 1014 -35.02 17.34 -10.76
C ALA A 1014 -35.16 16.83 -12.21
N PRO A 1015 -34.67 17.56 -13.22
CA PRO A 1015 -34.51 17.02 -14.57
C PRO A 1015 -33.26 16.13 -14.67
N LEU A 1016 -33.20 15.31 -15.71
CA LEU A 1016 -32.02 14.49 -16.02
C LEU A 1016 -30.90 15.29 -16.71
N GLU A 1017 -31.23 16.45 -17.29
CA GLU A 1017 -30.31 17.31 -18.03
C GLU A 1017 -30.22 18.72 -17.41
N GLY A 1018 -29.07 19.35 -17.59
CA GLY A 1018 -28.75 20.65 -17.01
C GLY A 1018 -28.29 20.57 -15.55
N ASP A 1019 -28.09 21.73 -14.93
CA ASP A 1019 -27.73 21.81 -13.52
C ASP A 1019 -28.96 21.56 -12.65
N ALA A 1020 -29.12 20.33 -12.16
CA ALA A 1020 -30.28 19.90 -11.38
C ALA A 1020 -30.55 20.76 -10.14
N ALA A 1021 -29.55 21.49 -9.62
CA ALA A 1021 -29.75 22.41 -8.51
C ALA A 1021 -30.56 23.67 -8.90
N TYR A 1022 -30.40 24.16 -10.13
CA TYR A 1022 -31.08 25.36 -10.65
C TYR A 1022 -32.23 25.05 -11.62
N THR A 1023 -32.10 24.03 -12.47
CA THR A 1023 -33.13 23.59 -13.42
C THR A 1023 -34.21 22.73 -12.75
N GLY A 1024 -33.86 22.08 -11.63
CA GLY A 1024 -34.77 21.56 -10.62
C GLY A 1024 -34.78 22.47 -9.38
N ILE A 1025 -35.01 21.90 -8.20
CA ILE A 1025 -34.80 22.61 -6.93
C ILE A 1025 -33.97 21.68 -6.04
N GLU A 1026 -32.88 22.19 -5.49
CA GLU A 1026 -32.08 21.47 -4.51
C GLU A 1026 -32.47 21.84 -3.09
N LEU A 1027 -32.80 20.85 -2.26
CA LEU A 1027 -32.83 20.99 -0.82
C LEU A 1027 -31.46 20.58 -0.25
N GLN A 1028 -30.79 21.47 0.46
CA GLN A 1028 -29.43 21.23 0.95
C GLN A 1028 -29.36 20.04 1.91
N ILE A 1029 -28.48 19.07 1.63
CA ILE A 1029 -28.03 18.02 2.56
C ILE A 1029 -26.56 18.28 2.88
N LEU A 1030 -26.36 19.20 3.81
CA LEU A 1030 -25.05 19.77 4.10
C LEU A 1030 -24.69 19.64 5.59
N ASP A 1031 -23.42 19.33 5.89
CA ASP A 1031 -22.83 19.63 7.21
C ASP A 1031 -22.62 21.14 7.33
N ASN A 1032 -23.73 21.90 7.38
CA ASN A 1032 -23.72 23.36 7.26
C ASN A 1032 -23.06 24.06 8.46
N ASP A 1033 -22.69 23.32 9.50
CA ASP A 1033 -21.93 23.80 10.67
C ASP A 1033 -20.42 23.66 10.45
N ALA A 1034 -20.00 23.13 9.30
CA ALA A 1034 -18.61 23.01 8.96
C ALA A 1034 -17.88 24.33 8.75
N ASP A 1035 -16.58 24.32 9.07
CA ASP A 1035 -15.66 25.42 8.92
C ASP A 1035 -15.54 25.93 7.50
N ILE A 1036 -15.63 25.01 6.54
CA ILE A 1036 -15.64 25.32 5.11
C ILE A 1036 -16.92 26.06 4.69
N TYR A 1037 -17.96 26.04 5.52
CA TYR A 1037 -19.29 26.63 5.32
C TYR A 1037 -19.60 27.77 6.31
N LYS A 1038 -18.57 28.38 6.91
CA LYS A 1038 -18.70 29.52 7.84
C LYS A 1038 -19.40 30.74 7.22
N SER A 1039 -19.29 30.91 5.90
CA SER A 1039 -19.80 32.07 5.16
C SER A 1039 -21.06 31.77 4.34
N LEU A 1040 -21.85 30.75 4.72
CA LEU A 1040 -23.09 30.43 4.03
C LEU A 1040 -24.16 31.50 4.26
N GLU A 1041 -24.82 31.86 3.16
CA GLU A 1041 -26.07 32.62 3.19
C GLU A 1041 -27.22 31.76 3.72
N LYS A 1042 -28.28 32.40 4.23
CA LYS A 1042 -29.40 31.69 4.86
C LYS A 1042 -30.09 30.68 3.92
N TYR A 1043 -30.14 30.97 2.62
CA TYR A 1043 -30.70 30.08 1.60
C TYR A 1043 -29.77 28.90 1.25
N GLN A 1044 -28.60 28.77 1.88
CA GLN A 1044 -27.65 27.68 1.67
C GLN A 1044 -27.52 26.75 2.88
N TYR A 1045 -28.23 27.02 3.98
CA TYR A 1045 -28.26 26.11 5.13
C TYR A 1045 -28.93 24.77 4.79
N HIS A 1046 -28.64 23.74 5.56
CA HIS A 1046 -29.30 22.44 5.43
C HIS A 1046 -30.83 22.59 5.45
N GLY A 1047 -31.50 21.88 4.55
CA GLY A 1047 -32.95 21.92 4.37
C GLY A 1047 -33.48 23.15 3.62
N SER A 1048 -32.65 24.16 3.34
CA SER A 1048 -33.03 25.30 2.49
C SER A 1048 -33.24 24.83 1.05
N ALA A 1049 -34.21 25.43 0.36
CA ALA A 1049 -34.27 25.37 -1.09
C ALA A 1049 -33.22 26.34 -1.64
N TYR A 1050 -32.14 25.78 -2.20
CA TYR A 1050 -30.93 26.50 -2.54
C TYR A 1050 -31.22 27.73 -3.41
N GLY A 1051 -30.80 28.91 -2.96
CA GLY A 1051 -31.04 30.17 -3.66
C GLY A 1051 -32.47 30.73 -3.57
N VAL A 1052 -33.46 29.95 -3.12
CA VAL A 1052 -34.89 30.30 -3.21
C VAL A 1052 -35.57 30.49 -1.85
N LEU A 1053 -35.48 29.53 -0.93
CA LEU A 1053 -36.17 29.57 0.37
C LEU A 1053 -35.20 29.18 1.49
N ALA A 1054 -35.16 29.97 2.56
CA ALA A 1054 -34.29 29.73 3.69
C ALA A 1054 -34.94 28.83 4.77
N ALA A 1055 -34.21 27.82 5.22
CA ALA A 1055 -34.57 26.98 6.36
C ALA A 1055 -33.96 27.51 7.67
N LYS A 1056 -34.54 27.07 8.80
CA LYS A 1056 -33.98 27.24 10.13
C LYS A 1056 -32.80 26.30 10.34
N ARG A 1057 -31.76 26.80 11.01
CA ARG A 1057 -30.53 26.06 11.35
C ARG A 1057 -30.59 25.51 12.79
N GLY A 1058 -29.76 24.52 13.09
CA GLY A 1058 -29.54 24.01 14.46
C GLY A 1058 -30.36 22.77 14.84
N TYR A 1059 -30.91 22.05 13.86
CA TYR A 1059 -31.73 20.85 14.07
C TYR A 1059 -31.10 19.56 13.52
N LEU A 1060 -29.89 19.63 12.94
CA LEU A 1060 -29.10 18.46 12.59
C LEU A 1060 -28.62 17.77 13.87
N LYS A 1061 -28.66 16.44 13.85
CA LYS A 1061 -27.90 15.60 14.77
C LYS A 1061 -26.42 15.67 14.43
N PRO A 1062 -25.57 15.27 15.38
CA PRO A 1062 -24.13 15.13 15.17
C PRO A 1062 -23.72 14.45 13.88
N VAL A 1063 -22.60 14.89 13.30
CA VAL A 1063 -21.99 14.20 12.17
C VAL A 1063 -21.62 12.78 12.60
N GLY A 1064 -21.90 11.77 11.76
CA GLY A 1064 -21.77 10.37 12.15
C GLY A 1064 -23.02 9.76 12.80
N GLU A 1065 -24.03 10.56 13.18
CA GLU A 1065 -25.35 10.07 13.58
C GLU A 1065 -26.37 10.11 12.44
N TRP A 1066 -27.40 9.25 12.57
CA TRP A 1066 -28.51 9.17 11.62
C TRP A 1066 -29.55 10.26 11.91
N ASN A 1067 -29.67 11.18 10.96
CA ASN A 1067 -30.70 12.19 10.88
C ASN A 1067 -31.93 11.62 10.17
N TYR A 1068 -33.13 11.96 10.67
CA TYR A 1068 -34.39 11.66 9.98
C TYR A 1068 -34.91 12.93 9.30
N GLN A 1069 -35.24 12.84 8.01
CA GLN A 1069 -35.84 13.93 7.25
C GLN A 1069 -37.11 13.50 6.52
N GLU A 1070 -38.15 14.32 6.65
CA GLU A 1070 -39.39 14.25 5.91
C GLU A 1070 -39.57 15.52 5.07
N VAL A 1071 -39.76 15.34 3.77
CA VAL A 1071 -39.97 16.42 2.80
C VAL A 1071 -41.35 16.28 2.21
N ILE A 1072 -42.18 17.32 2.37
CA ILE A 1072 -43.53 17.39 1.84
C ILE A 1072 -43.55 18.47 0.75
N VAL A 1073 -43.92 18.07 -0.46
CA VAL A 1073 -44.09 18.98 -1.59
C VAL A 1073 -45.53 18.90 -2.07
N LYS A 1074 -46.23 20.04 -2.10
CA LYS A 1074 -47.63 20.14 -2.56
C LYS A 1074 -47.85 21.42 -3.34
N GLY A 1075 -48.01 21.33 -4.66
CA GLY A 1075 -48.06 22.49 -5.54
C GLY A 1075 -46.77 23.32 -5.44
N PRO A 1076 -46.83 24.64 -5.16
CA PRO A 1076 -45.64 25.46 -4.95
C PRO A 1076 -45.10 25.41 -3.51
N LYS A 1077 -45.75 24.67 -2.60
CA LYS A 1077 -45.34 24.62 -1.18
C LYS A 1077 -44.33 23.53 -0.93
N ILE A 1078 -43.28 23.87 -0.19
CA ILE A 1078 -42.22 22.97 0.27
C ILE A 1078 -42.15 23.04 1.78
N LYS A 1079 -42.23 21.89 2.44
CA LYS A 1079 -42.02 21.74 3.87
C LYS A 1079 -40.96 20.68 4.15
N VAL A 1080 -40.00 21.02 5.02
CA VAL A 1080 -38.94 20.12 5.47
C VAL A 1080 -39.01 19.98 6.98
N ILE A 1081 -39.15 18.73 7.44
CA ILE A 1081 -39.13 18.34 8.84
C ILE A 1081 -37.85 17.55 9.07
N LEU A 1082 -36.99 18.05 9.95
CA LEU A 1082 -35.72 17.42 10.32
C LEU A 1082 -35.77 17.03 11.79
N ASN A 1083 -35.54 15.75 12.10
CA ASN A 1083 -35.54 15.21 13.46
C ASN A 1083 -36.77 15.62 14.29
N GLY A 1084 -37.94 15.65 13.65
CA GLY A 1084 -39.22 16.04 14.27
C GLY A 1084 -39.53 17.53 14.29
N THR A 1085 -38.61 18.40 13.83
CA THR A 1085 -38.82 19.86 13.78
C THR A 1085 -39.01 20.38 12.36
N THR A 1086 -40.05 21.20 12.14
CA THR A 1086 -40.21 21.91 10.85
C THR A 1086 -39.17 23.03 10.72
N ILE A 1087 -38.24 22.84 9.78
CA ILE A 1087 -37.13 23.79 9.52
C ILE A 1087 -37.39 24.66 8.30
N LEU A 1088 -38.16 24.18 7.31
CA LEU A 1088 -38.63 24.96 6.17
C LEU A 1088 -40.13 24.74 6.02
N ASP A 1089 -40.89 25.81 5.83
CA ASP A 1089 -42.31 25.80 5.44
C ASP A 1089 -42.53 27.04 4.56
N GLY A 1090 -42.37 26.88 3.26
CA GLY A 1090 -42.28 27.99 2.30
C GLY A 1090 -43.04 27.73 1.01
N ASP A 1091 -43.33 28.82 0.29
CA ASP A 1091 -44.11 28.81 -0.95
C ASP A 1091 -43.32 29.50 -2.07
N LEU A 1092 -43.11 28.79 -3.18
CA LEU A 1092 -42.36 29.29 -4.34
C LEU A 1092 -43.06 30.42 -5.10
N THR A 1093 -44.34 30.68 -4.82
CA THR A 1093 -45.16 31.67 -5.55
C THR A 1093 -44.54 33.07 -5.52
N GLU A 1094 -43.95 33.48 -4.40
CA GLU A 1094 -43.32 34.80 -4.30
C GLU A 1094 -41.99 34.87 -5.06
N ALA A 1095 -41.19 33.80 -5.04
CA ALA A 1095 -39.98 33.73 -5.84
C ALA A 1095 -40.26 33.77 -7.35
N ARG A 1096 -41.38 33.16 -7.79
CA ARG A 1096 -41.83 33.20 -9.19
C ARG A 1096 -42.22 34.60 -9.68
N LYS A 1097 -42.69 35.46 -8.78
CA LYS A 1097 -43.11 36.83 -9.11
C LYS A 1097 -41.96 37.83 -9.01
N ASN A 1098 -41.16 37.71 -7.94
CA ASN A 1098 -40.24 38.76 -7.50
C ASN A 1098 -38.76 38.38 -7.69
N GLY A 1099 -38.46 37.19 -8.21
CA GLY A 1099 -37.11 36.63 -8.31
C GLY A 1099 -36.68 35.88 -7.04
N THR A 1100 -35.59 35.12 -7.15
CA THR A 1100 -35.02 34.30 -6.07
C THR A 1100 -34.18 35.13 -5.08
N LEU A 1101 -33.90 34.56 -3.90
CA LEU A 1101 -33.11 35.24 -2.85
C LEU A 1101 -31.65 35.49 -3.27
N ASP A 1102 -31.08 34.61 -4.10
CA ASP A 1102 -29.73 34.74 -4.62
C ASP A 1102 -29.62 35.61 -5.89
N LYS A 1103 -30.76 36.11 -6.39
CA LYS A 1103 -30.89 36.96 -7.58
C LYS A 1103 -30.37 36.31 -8.88
N LYS A 1104 -30.28 34.98 -8.93
CA LYS A 1104 -29.93 34.24 -10.14
C LYS A 1104 -31.19 33.72 -10.84
N ASP A 1105 -31.06 33.38 -12.11
CA ASP A 1105 -32.12 32.65 -12.80
C ASP A 1105 -32.21 31.22 -12.25
N HIS A 1106 -33.42 30.80 -11.90
CA HIS A 1106 -33.68 29.50 -11.27
C HIS A 1106 -34.89 28.83 -11.92
N PRO A 1107 -34.76 28.30 -13.15
CA PRO A 1107 -35.89 27.80 -13.94
C PRO A 1107 -36.75 26.74 -13.20
N GLY A 1108 -36.13 25.96 -12.31
CA GLY A 1108 -36.83 24.91 -11.58
C GLY A 1108 -37.92 25.38 -10.62
N ILE A 1109 -37.98 26.66 -10.24
CA ILE A 1109 -39.11 27.18 -9.44
C ILE A 1109 -40.44 27.08 -10.19
N HIS A 1110 -40.42 27.04 -11.53
CA HIS A 1110 -41.61 26.87 -12.38
C HIS A 1110 -41.93 25.40 -12.69
N ARG A 1111 -41.08 24.47 -12.25
CA ARG A 1111 -41.21 23.06 -12.55
C ARG A 1111 -42.19 22.37 -11.61
N ASN A 1112 -43.11 21.60 -12.18
CA ASN A 1112 -44.18 20.93 -11.42
C ASN A 1112 -43.99 19.41 -11.30
N THR A 1113 -43.06 18.81 -12.05
CA THR A 1113 -42.75 17.38 -11.99
C THR A 1113 -41.27 17.11 -12.30
N GLY A 1114 -40.72 16.04 -11.74
CA GLY A 1114 -39.38 15.54 -12.04
C GLY A 1114 -38.92 14.50 -11.02
N HIS A 1115 -37.66 14.11 -11.08
CA HIS A 1115 -37.12 13.06 -10.23
C HIS A 1115 -36.85 13.54 -8.80
N ILE A 1116 -36.82 12.60 -7.86
CA ILE A 1116 -36.07 12.78 -6.62
C ILE A 1116 -34.61 12.47 -6.94
N GLY A 1117 -33.66 13.29 -6.50
CA GLY A 1117 -32.24 13.03 -6.77
C GLY A 1117 -31.33 13.33 -5.59
N PHE A 1118 -30.20 12.63 -5.53
CA PHE A 1118 -29.07 13.00 -4.70
C PHE A 1118 -28.00 13.64 -5.58
N LEU A 1119 -27.81 14.94 -5.37
CA LEU A 1119 -26.99 15.84 -6.17
C LEU A 1119 -25.61 15.90 -5.49
N GLY A 1120 -24.76 14.92 -5.81
CA GLY A 1120 -23.51 14.70 -5.08
C GLY A 1120 -22.44 15.75 -5.38
N HIS A 1121 -21.74 16.23 -4.35
CA HIS A 1121 -20.66 17.22 -4.48
C HIS A 1121 -19.28 16.71 -4.06
N GLY A 1122 -19.03 15.40 -4.21
CA GLY A 1122 -17.70 14.83 -3.95
C GLY A 1122 -17.41 14.52 -2.47
N SER A 1123 -18.41 14.53 -1.60
CA SER A 1123 -18.28 14.13 -0.19
C SER A 1123 -18.82 12.73 0.08
N LYS A 1124 -18.22 12.03 1.05
CA LYS A 1124 -18.75 10.78 1.57
C LYS A 1124 -19.98 11.03 2.46
N LEU A 1125 -20.98 10.17 2.39
CA LEU A 1125 -22.13 10.12 3.32
C LEU A 1125 -22.96 8.87 3.07
N ALA A 1126 -23.90 8.59 3.96
CA ALA A 1126 -24.75 7.42 3.83
C ALA A 1126 -26.23 7.78 3.96
N PHE A 1127 -27.07 7.00 3.29
CA PHE A 1127 -28.52 7.10 3.36
C PHE A 1127 -29.15 5.73 3.61
N ARG A 1128 -30.34 5.71 4.23
CA ARG A 1128 -31.12 4.48 4.44
C ARG A 1128 -32.62 4.75 4.61
N ASN A 1129 -33.40 3.67 4.64
CA ASN A 1129 -34.84 3.68 4.97
C ASN A 1129 -35.64 4.68 4.11
N MET A 1130 -35.38 4.72 2.81
CA MET A 1130 -36.00 5.70 1.91
C MET A 1130 -37.37 5.22 1.45
N ARG A 1131 -38.40 6.05 1.63
CA ARG A 1131 -39.74 5.79 1.12
C ARG A 1131 -40.45 7.05 0.70
N ILE A 1132 -41.36 6.92 -0.26
CA ILE A 1132 -42.12 8.03 -0.82
C ILE A 1132 -43.61 7.71 -0.85
N LYS A 1133 -44.45 8.67 -0.48
CA LYS A 1133 -45.88 8.68 -0.73
C LYS A 1133 -46.18 9.66 -1.84
N ASP A 1134 -46.72 9.17 -2.94
CA ASP A 1134 -47.09 9.99 -4.10
C ASP A 1134 -48.48 10.59 -3.88
N LEU A 1135 -48.54 11.91 -3.63
CA LEU A 1135 -49.79 12.63 -3.36
C LEU A 1135 -50.53 13.03 -4.64
N SER A 1136 -49.85 13.00 -5.79
CA SER A 1136 -50.46 13.38 -7.08
C SER A 1136 -51.59 12.43 -7.49
N LYS A 1137 -51.53 11.18 -7.03
CA LYS A 1137 -52.51 10.12 -7.29
C LYS A 1137 -53.75 10.20 -6.40
N ASP A 1138 -53.67 10.86 -5.24
CA ASP A 1138 -54.80 11.04 -4.32
C ASP A 1138 -55.83 12.06 -4.86
N SER A 1139 -55.39 13.03 -5.67
CA SER A 1139 -56.25 14.04 -6.32
C SER A 1139 -57.25 13.46 -7.32
N ASN A 1140 -56.92 12.34 -7.97
CA ASN A 1140 -57.80 11.71 -8.97
C ASN A 1140 -58.86 10.78 -8.36
N ASN A 1141 -58.69 10.30 -7.12
CA ASN A 1141 -59.69 9.48 -6.44
C ASN A 1141 -60.82 10.34 -5.83
N ASN A 1142 -60.54 11.57 -5.40
CA ASN A 1142 -61.58 12.47 -4.89
C ASN A 1142 -62.47 13.06 -6.00
N LEU A 1143 -62.02 13.10 -7.26
CA LEU A 1143 -62.84 13.51 -8.41
C LEU A 1143 -63.76 12.40 -8.95
N LYS A 1144 -63.47 11.12 -8.66
CA LYS A 1144 -64.38 10.00 -8.97
C LYS A 1144 -65.41 9.71 -7.87
N ALA A 1145 -65.17 10.16 -6.65
CA ALA A 1145 -66.15 10.07 -5.55
C ALA A 1145 -67.18 11.22 -5.57
N GLN A 1146 -67.03 12.21 -6.46
CA GLN A 1146 -67.97 13.33 -6.68
C GLN A 1146 -68.57 13.34 -8.09
N ARG A 1147 -68.62 12.19 -8.78
CA ARG A 1147 -69.39 12.01 -10.02
C ARG A 1147 -70.35 10.85 -9.90
#